data_AF-A0A9R0W658-F1
#
_entry.id   AF-A0A9R0W658-F1
#
_cell.length_a   1.000
_cell.length_b   1.000
_cell.length_c   1.000
_cell.angle_alpha   90.00
_cell.angle_beta   90.00
_cell.angle_gamma   90.00
#
_symmetry.space_group_name_H-M   'P 1'
#
loop_
_entity.id
_entity.type
_entity.pdbx_description
1 polymer ?
#
loop_
_entity_poly.entity_id
_entity_poly.type
_entity_poly.pdbx_seq_one_letter_code
_entity_poly.pdbx_strand_id
1 'polypeptide(L)'
;MQCSNTEVGAGTMNPLTFLRVLGPEPWNVAYVEPSVRPDDSRYGDNPNRLQRHTQFQVLGAWGLGWEVWMDGMEITQFTYFQQSGSLPLLPVSVEITYGLERILMSLQGVDHFKEIQYTEGITYGELFLENEKEMSAYYLEHANVDHIQKHFDDFEEEARSLLSLGLPIPAYDQVLKASHAFNILDSRGFVGVTERASLARQCSQLWLKTREDIGYPLGTYQEANLVYPHVSEKLSRKEVLGQAQTFVLEIGTEELPPHDVVEATEQLEKSLVQILGKRRLSHGKVHSYGTPRRLAVVVENLSLKQMEEEIELRGPPVTKAFGQDGKPSKAAEGFCRKNNVPLDSLYRKIDGKTEYIYARVKESARYADEVLSEDLPSIISGISFPKSMRWNSNIVFSRPVRWIMALHGDLVVPFSFAGISSGSQSCGLRNSSLVNFKVETAESYLHAVEKAGIVIDMQERRAKILDDSSTLAKGVDGDFIAPDSLLQEVVNLVEAPVPILGRYDDSFLELPKDVLTTVMQKHQRYFPVTSKSTGDLLPYFITVGNGSISEEVVRKGNEAVLRARYEDAKFFYNMDTQKNLSEFRGQLKSILFHEKLGTMLDKMVRVENVVAELTLVLGINEGTVPVVKDAAALAMSDLATSIVTEFTSLAGIMAHHYALRDGLPEEIAEALFEITLPRFSGDVLPKTDVGIVLAVADRLDSLVGLFGAGCQPSSSNDPFGLRRISYGLVQILVENKKNFDLTKALTLVAEVQPIRIDSDVINEVVQFVTRRLEQLLVDEGINYEIVRSVLMERANCPYLASQTAAEMEAFSRTQDFPKIVEAYSRPVRIIRGKQIESAWEVDASVFEKEEEKALWSAYLEAADKIHPGVDVKTFAEASLLLIHPLEDFFNNVFVMAVSTNLFVRRIS
;
A
#
# COMPACT_ATOMS: atom_id res chain seq x y z
N MET A 1 -22.13 9.03 -31.52
CA MET A 1 -22.35 10.44 -31.16
C MET A 1 -21.22 11.28 -31.75
N GLN A 2 -21.33 12.61 -31.68
CA GLN A 2 -20.28 13.53 -32.15
C GLN A 2 -19.28 13.84 -31.03
N CYS A 3 -18.08 14.27 -31.41
CA CYS A 3 -17.08 14.78 -30.47
C CYS A 3 -17.58 16.03 -29.74
N SER A 4 -16.92 16.36 -28.63
CA SER A 4 -17.09 17.62 -27.94
C SER A 4 -16.78 18.79 -28.88
N ASN A 5 -17.48 19.90 -28.69
CA ASN A 5 -17.23 21.17 -29.35
C ASN A 5 -16.21 22.06 -28.59
N THR A 6 -15.72 21.57 -27.45
CA THR A 6 -14.71 22.22 -26.60
C THR A 6 -13.53 21.26 -26.42
N GLU A 7 -12.31 21.77 -26.35
CA GLU A 7 -11.11 20.98 -26.15
C GLU A 7 -11.20 20.17 -24.84
N VAL A 8 -10.92 18.87 -24.94
CA VAL A 8 -10.96 17.94 -23.82
C VAL A 8 -9.71 17.06 -23.82
N GLY A 9 -9.21 16.68 -22.65
CA GLY A 9 -8.04 15.78 -22.54
C GLY A 9 -8.36 14.29 -22.74
N ALA A 10 -9.65 13.95 -22.73
CA ALA A 10 -10.16 12.59 -22.94
C ALA A 10 -11.67 12.59 -23.26
N GLY A 11 -12.14 11.52 -23.91
CA GLY A 11 -13.56 11.20 -24.10
C GLY A 11 -14.37 11.20 -22.81
N THR A 12 -13.74 10.86 -21.68
CA THR A 12 -14.32 10.90 -20.34
C THR A 12 -14.86 12.29 -19.95
N MET A 13 -14.25 13.37 -20.44
CA MET A 13 -14.65 14.74 -20.11
C MET A 13 -15.84 15.22 -20.95
N ASN A 14 -16.21 14.51 -22.02
CA ASN A 14 -17.37 14.86 -22.81
C ASN A 14 -18.65 14.80 -21.95
N PRO A 15 -19.56 15.80 -22.01
CA PRO A 15 -20.81 15.79 -21.25
C PRO A 15 -21.69 14.55 -21.51
N LEU A 16 -21.60 13.95 -22.71
CA LEU A 16 -22.26 12.69 -23.07
C LEU A 16 -21.79 11.49 -22.26
N THR A 17 -20.76 11.70 -21.45
CA THR A 17 -20.13 10.71 -20.62
C THR A 17 -20.15 11.20 -19.17
N PHE A 18 -19.38 12.25 -18.82
CA PHE A 18 -19.22 12.71 -17.44
C PHE A 18 -20.55 12.96 -16.69
N LEU A 19 -21.50 13.64 -17.35
CA LEU A 19 -22.82 13.94 -16.78
C LEU A 19 -23.80 12.78 -16.99
N ARG A 20 -23.75 12.10 -18.13
CA ARG A 20 -24.76 11.08 -18.50
C ARG A 20 -24.68 9.79 -17.70
N VAL A 21 -23.52 9.47 -17.13
CA VAL A 21 -23.40 8.34 -16.20
C VAL A 21 -24.09 8.58 -14.86
N LEU A 22 -24.46 9.82 -14.55
CA LEU A 22 -25.14 10.18 -13.31
C LEU A 22 -26.66 9.96 -13.47
N GLY A 23 -27.20 9.13 -12.57
CA GLY A 23 -28.62 8.83 -12.50
C GLY A 23 -28.92 7.34 -12.73
N PRO A 24 -30.18 6.93 -12.53
CA PRO A 24 -30.60 5.52 -12.60
C PRO A 24 -30.82 5.01 -14.03
N GLU A 25 -30.90 5.90 -15.02
CA GLU A 25 -31.23 5.53 -16.39
C GLU A 25 -30.06 4.81 -17.08
N PRO A 26 -30.31 3.72 -17.82
CA PRO A 26 -29.27 3.06 -18.58
C PRO A 26 -28.79 3.97 -19.72
N TRP A 27 -27.48 4.02 -19.90
CA TRP A 27 -26.84 4.79 -20.95
C TRP A 27 -25.85 3.91 -21.70
N ASN A 28 -25.89 3.93 -23.03
CA ASN A 28 -24.94 3.23 -23.89
C ASN A 28 -24.57 4.18 -25.02
N VAL A 29 -23.30 4.50 -25.16
CA VAL A 29 -22.84 5.50 -26.12
C VAL A 29 -21.48 5.12 -26.68
N ALA A 30 -21.27 5.41 -27.97
CA ALA A 30 -19.96 5.33 -28.62
C ALA A 30 -19.72 6.58 -29.48
N TYR A 31 -18.49 7.11 -29.47
CA TYR A 31 -18.09 8.26 -30.27
C TYR A 31 -16.58 8.38 -30.42
N VAL A 32 -16.15 9.14 -31.42
CA VAL A 32 -14.76 9.59 -31.58
C VAL A 32 -14.57 10.87 -30.77
N GLU A 33 -13.45 10.99 -30.06
CA GLU A 33 -13.07 12.20 -29.32
C GLU A 33 -11.61 12.58 -29.62
N PRO A 34 -11.38 13.63 -30.44
CA PRO A 34 -10.07 14.27 -30.51
C PRO A 34 -9.71 14.84 -29.14
N SER A 35 -8.67 14.31 -28.53
CA SER A 35 -8.24 14.63 -27.18
C SER A 35 -6.96 15.45 -27.22
N VAL A 36 -6.89 16.54 -26.46
CA VAL A 36 -5.76 17.49 -26.45
C VAL A 36 -5.05 17.45 -25.09
N ARG A 37 -3.76 17.12 -25.11
CA ARG A 37 -2.86 17.00 -23.96
C ARG A 37 -1.58 17.79 -24.21
N PRO A 38 -1.54 19.07 -23.81
CA PRO A 38 -0.36 19.93 -23.96
C PRO A 38 0.96 19.31 -23.48
N ASP A 39 0.97 18.58 -22.37
CA ASP A 39 2.19 17.94 -21.82
C ASP A 39 2.74 16.79 -22.68
N ASP A 40 1.91 16.20 -23.55
CA ASP A 40 2.32 15.14 -24.47
C ASP A 40 2.99 15.69 -25.74
N SER A 41 3.19 17.01 -25.86
CA SER A 41 3.90 17.67 -26.97
C SER A 41 5.34 17.17 -27.16
N ARG A 42 5.69 16.78 -28.39
CA ARG A 42 7.03 16.26 -28.75
C ARG A 42 7.56 16.72 -30.11
N TYR A 43 7.04 17.83 -30.66
CA TYR A 43 7.43 18.38 -31.97
C TYR A 43 7.34 17.38 -33.15
N GLY A 44 6.59 16.29 -32.97
CA GLY A 44 6.48 15.21 -33.95
C GLY A 44 7.69 14.27 -34.03
N ASP A 45 8.66 14.40 -33.12
CA ASP A 45 9.87 13.56 -33.07
C ASP A 45 9.60 12.22 -32.38
N ASN A 46 8.67 12.18 -31.41
CA ASN A 46 8.27 10.94 -30.76
C ASN A 46 7.33 10.10 -31.65
N PRO A 47 7.55 8.77 -31.78
CA PRO A 47 6.72 7.93 -32.63
C PRO A 47 5.28 7.75 -32.14
N ASN A 48 5.04 7.86 -30.82
CA ASN A 48 3.82 7.42 -30.14
C ASN A 48 3.14 8.51 -29.28
N ARG A 49 3.78 9.67 -29.08
CA ARG A 49 3.24 10.80 -28.32
C ARG A 49 2.87 11.97 -29.22
N LEU A 50 1.72 12.53 -28.94
CA LEU A 50 1.05 13.58 -29.70
C LEU A 50 0.36 14.51 -28.71
N GLN A 51 0.45 15.82 -28.88
CA GLN A 51 -0.37 16.73 -28.09
C GLN A 51 -1.86 16.64 -28.43
N ARG A 52 -2.19 16.08 -29.60
CA ARG A 52 -3.58 15.78 -30.00
C ARG A 52 -3.66 14.41 -30.62
N HIS A 53 -4.40 13.51 -29.97
CA HIS A 53 -4.66 12.14 -30.43
C HIS A 53 -6.15 11.84 -30.47
N THR A 54 -6.52 10.74 -31.11
CA THR A 54 -7.91 10.40 -31.36
C THR A 54 -8.32 9.21 -30.51
N GLN A 55 -9.25 9.44 -29.59
CA GLN A 55 -9.86 8.38 -28.82
C GLN A 55 -11.12 7.87 -29.52
N PHE A 56 -11.38 6.57 -29.43
CA PHE A 56 -12.73 6.04 -29.59
C PHE A 56 -13.26 5.65 -28.22
N GLN A 57 -14.34 6.29 -27.82
CA GLN A 57 -14.87 6.24 -26.47
C GLN A 57 -16.15 5.42 -26.41
N VAL A 58 -16.25 4.55 -25.40
CA VAL A 58 -17.46 3.83 -25.04
C VAL A 58 -17.76 4.10 -23.55
N LEU A 59 -18.48 5.20 -23.26
CA LEU A 59 -18.99 5.65 -21.93
C LEU A 59 -17.89 5.93 -20.87
N GLY A 60 -18.08 6.74 -19.80
CA GLY A 60 -16.95 7.27 -18.98
C GLY A 60 -17.26 7.92 -17.59
N ALA A 61 -16.27 7.89 -16.65
CA ALA A 61 -16.02 8.64 -15.40
C ALA A 61 -15.29 7.85 -14.25
N TRP A 62 -13.99 7.99 -14.00
CA TRP A 62 -13.16 7.43 -12.87
C TRP A 62 -13.54 6.13 -12.09
N GLY A 63 -12.64 5.13 -12.11
CA GLY A 63 -12.81 3.86 -11.43
C GLY A 63 -11.61 2.90 -11.53
N LEU A 64 -11.77 1.66 -11.05
CA LEU A 64 -10.74 0.61 -11.19
C LEU A 64 -10.87 -0.08 -12.55
N GLY A 65 -9.74 -0.46 -13.14
CA GLY A 65 -9.69 -0.93 -14.52
C GLY A 65 -8.42 -1.67 -14.90
N TRP A 66 -8.22 -1.86 -16.20
CA TRP A 66 -7.00 -2.40 -16.81
C TRP A 66 -6.59 -1.58 -18.02
N GLU A 67 -5.28 -1.60 -18.24
CA GLU A 67 -4.68 -1.29 -19.52
C GLU A 67 -4.67 -2.58 -20.36
N VAL A 68 -5.13 -2.50 -21.60
CA VAL A 68 -5.05 -3.59 -22.57
C VAL A 68 -3.80 -3.39 -23.40
N TRP A 69 -2.83 -4.28 -23.20
CA TRP A 69 -1.59 -4.31 -23.93
C TRP A 69 -1.68 -5.33 -25.06
N MET A 70 -1.44 -4.89 -26.29
CA MET A 70 -1.37 -5.73 -27.48
C MET A 70 0.01 -5.58 -28.09
N ASP A 71 0.76 -6.67 -28.15
CA ASP A 71 2.13 -6.71 -28.67
C ASP A 71 2.99 -5.58 -28.07
N GLY A 72 3.06 -5.53 -26.74
CA GLY A 72 3.85 -4.53 -26.02
C GLY A 72 3.27 -3.11 -26.03
N MET A 73 2.25 -2.77 -26.83
CA MET A 73 1.63 -1.44 -26.84
C MET A 73 0.32 -1.42 -26.05
N GLU A 74 0.20 -0.47 -25.12
CA GLU A 74 -1.08 -0.11 -24.52
C GLU A 74 -1.99 0.51 -25.59
N ILE A 75 -3.07 -0.17 -25.95
CA ILE A 75 -4.00 0.26 -27.00
C ILE A 75 -5.38 0.66 -26.49
N THR A 76 -5.75 0.24 -25.28
CA THR A 76 -7.09 0.48 -24.73
C THR A 76 -7.04 0.60 -23.21
N GLN A 77 -7.83 1.51 -22.66
CA GLN A 77 -8.13 1.57 -21.23
C GLN A 77 -9.54 1.01 -21.00
N PHE A 78 -9.68 0.15 -19.99
CA PHE A 78 -10.96 -0.42 -19.58
C PHE A 78 -11.24 -0.07 -18.12
N THR A 79 -12.31 0.67 -17.81
CA THR A 79 -12.52 1.21 -16.45
C THR A 79 -13.94 0.98 -15.95
N TYR A 80 -14.10 0.47 -14.72
CA TYR A 80 -15.40 0.34 -14.03
C TYR A 80 -15.59 1.41 -12.97
N PHE A 81 -16.56 2.27 -13.21
CA PHE A 81 -16.75 3.49 -12.47
C PHE A 81 -17.55 3.34 -11.21
N GLN A 82 -16.92 3.76 -10.13
CA GLN A 82 -17.55 3.78 -8.81
C GLN A 82 -18.18 5.14 -8.53
N GLN A 83 -17.66 6.22 -9.15
CA GLN A 83 -18.13 7.59 -8.93
C GLN A 83 -17.85 8.51 -10.12
N SER A 84 -18.72 9.51 -10.34
CA SER A 84 -18.49 10.65 -11.23
C SER A 84 -18.76 11.95 -10.48
N GLY A 85 -17.89 12.96 -10.60
CA GLY A 85 -18.04 14.23 -9.87
C GLY A 85 -18.17 14.05 -8.35
N SER A 86 -17.46 13.07 -7.78
CA SER A 86 -17.56 12.64 -6.36
C SER A 86 -18.94 12.14 -5.93
N LEU A 87 -19.80 11.75 -6.88
CA LEU A 87 -21.10 11.12 -6.63
C LEU A 87 -21.03 9.63 -6.99
N PRO A 88 -21.53 8.71 -6.14
CA PRO A 88 -21.51 7.29 -6.43
C PRO A 88 -22.42 6.96 -7.63
N LEU A 89 -21.98 6.02 -8.48
CA LEU A 89 -22.76 5.57 -9.62
C LEU A 89 -23.64 4.36 -9.27
N LEU A 90 -24.90 4.42 -9.72
CA LEU A 90 -25.90 3.37 -9.62
C LEU A 90 -26.77 3.42 -10.89
N PRO A 91 -26.51 2.58 -11.91
CA PRO A 91 -25.57 1.47 -11.93
C PRO A 91 -24.10 1.88 -12.10
N VAL A 92 -23.18 0.97 -11.73
CA VAL A 92 -21.76 1.09 -12.11
C VAL A 92 -21.65 1.14 -13.63
N SER A 93 -20.92 2.12 -14.13
CA SER A 93 -20.69 2.31 -15.56
C SER A 93 -19.36 1.70 -15.98
N VAL A 94 -19.25 1.23 -17.22
CA VAL A 94 -18.00 0.72 -17.79
C VAL A 94 -17.55 1.61 -18.95
N GLU A 95 -16.28 1.97 -18.95
CA GLU A 95 -15.58 2.69 -20.02
C GLU A 95 -14.66 1.78 -20.78
N ILE A 96 -14.68 1.93 -22.10
CA ILE A 96 -13.67 1.39 -23.00
C ILE A 96 -13.18 2.54 -23.86
N THR A 97 -11.89 2.89 -23.72
CA THR A 97 -11.25 3.98 -24.44
C THR A 97 -10.14 3.43 -25.30
N TYR A 98 -10.30 3.46 -26.61
CA TYR A 98 -9.31 3.01 -27.58
C TYR A 98 -8.41 4.16 -28.01
N GLY A 99 -7.09 3.95 -28.04
CA GLY A 99 -6.13 4.86 -28.67
C GLY A 99 -5.99 4.52 -30.15
N LEU A 100 -6.66 5.26 -31.04
CA LEU A 100 -6.80 4.86 -32.44
C LEU A 100 -5.48 4.86 -33.19
N GLU A 101 -4.61 5.84 -32.97
CA GLU A 101 -3.31 5.92 -33.65
C GLU A 101 -2.45 4.68 -33.34
N ARG A 102 -2.39 4.26 -32.07
CA ARG A 102 -1.63 3.06 -31.66
C ARG A 102 -2.19 1.79 -32.30
N ILE A 103 -3.52 1.66 -32.36
CA ILE A 103 -4.18 0.53 -33.03
C ILE A 103 -3.86 0.53 -34.54
N LEU A 104 -3.95 1.69 -35.21
CA LEU A 104 -3.66 1.82 -36.62
C LEU A 104 -2.20 1.53 -36.94
N MET A 105 -1.26 2.02 -36.12
CA MET A 105 0.16 1.71 -36.25
C MET A 105 0.42 0.22 -36.22
N SER A 106 -0.14 -0.48 -35.23
CA SER A 106 -0.04 -1.94 -35.12
C SER A 106 -0.65 -2.66 -36.35
N LEU A 107 -1.86 -2.28 -36.76
CA LEU A 107 -2.56 -2.92 -37.88
C LEU A 107 -1.86 -2.69 -39.24
N GLN A 108 -1.23 -1.53 -39.42
CA GLN A 108 -0.53 -1.18 -40.65
C GLN A 108 0.96 -1.58 -40.63
N GLY A 109 1.47 -2.03 -39.48
CA GLY A 109 2.87 -2.41 -39.32
C GLY A 109 3.84 -1.23 -39.48
N VAL A 110 3.44 -0.04 -39.00
CA VAL A 110 4.26 1.17 -39.04
C VAL A 110 4.69 1.58 -37.64
N ASP A 111 5.90 2.11 -37.53
CA ASP A 111 6.58 2.36 -36.25
C ASP A 111 6.50 3.82 -35.79
N HIS A 112 5.80 4.67 -36.55
CA HIS A 112 5.63 6.08 -36.25
C HIS A 112 4.25 6.57 -36.69
N PHE A 113 3.59 7.39 -35.86
CA PHE A 113 2.26 7.92 -36.18
C PHE A 113 2.19 8.61 -37.55
N LYS A 114 3.25 9.28 -38.00
CA LYS A 114 3.27 10.05 -39.25
C LYS A 114 3.15 9.16 -40.50
N GLU A 115 3.50 7.88 -40.36
CA GLU A 115 3.50 6.89 -41.44
C GLU A 115 2.16 6.15 -41.55
N ILE A 116 1.23 6.38 -40.61
CA ILE A 116 -0.12 5.83 -40.70
C ILE A 116 -0.76 6.30 -42.01
N GLN A 117 -1.16 5.36 -42.86
CA GLN A 117 -2.00 5.63 -44.01
C GLN A 117 -3.41 5.97 -43.52
N TYR A 118 -3.77 7.26 -43.58
CA TYR A 118 -5.06 7.75 -43.09
C TYR A 118 -6.18 7.44 -44.10
N THR A 119 -5.91 7.67 -45.38
CA THR A 119 -6.75 7.25 -46.51
C THR A 119 -5.87 7.02 -47.74
N GLU A 120 -6.42 6.54 -48.85
CA GLU A 120 -5.63 6.27 -50.06
C GLU A 120 -4.88 7.53 -50.51
N GLY A 121 -3.55 7.43 -50.57
CA GLY A 121 -2.67 8.53 -50.99
C GLY A 121 -2.42 9.64 -49.97
N ILE A 122 -2.93 9.54 -48.73
CA ILE A 122 -2.70 10.53 -47.66
C ILE A 122 -2.26 9.83 -46.37
N THR A 123 -1.12 10.24 -45.85
CA THR A 123 -0.58 9.82 -44.56
C THR A 123 -1.04 10.74 -43.43
N TYR A 124 -1.02 10.24 -42.20
CA TYR A 124 -1.33 11.03 -41.01
C TYR A 124 -0.29 12.15 -40.80
N GLY A 125 0.96 11.92 -41.21
CA GLY A 125 2.02 12.93 -41.19
C GLY A 125 1.71 14.13 -42.08
N GLU A 126 1.23 13.90 -43.30
CA GLU A 126 0.81 14.97 -44.22
C GLU A 126 -0.34 15.82 -43.67
N LEU A 127 -1.19 15.24 -42.80
CA LEU A 127 -2.31 15.94 -42.19
C LEU A 127 -1.95 16.67 -40.89
N PHE A 128 -1.12 16.05 -40.04
CA PHE A 128 -1.02 16.46 -38.63
C PHE A 128 0.41 16.72 -38.13
N LEU A 129 1.47 16.38 -38.89
CA LEU A 129 2.85 16.58 -38.41
C LEU A 129 3.16 18.05 -38.16
N GLU A 130 2.75 18.94 -39.07
CA GLU A 130 3.00 20.37 -38.91
C GLU A 130 2.18 20.95 -37.75
N ASN A 131 0.93 20.49 -37.59
CA ASN A 131 0.11 20.86 -36.44
C ASN A 131 0.76 20.43 -35.11
N GLU A 132 1.35 19.23 -35.05
CA GLU A 132 2.05 18.76 -33.85
C GLU A 132 3.26 19.63 -33.51
N LYS A 133 4.02 20.08 -34.52
CA LYS A 133 5.16 20.99 -34.33
C LYS A 133 4.74 22.36 -33.82
N GLU A 134 3.80 23.00 -34.50
CA GLU A 134 3.33 24.34 -34.16
C GLU A 134 2.67 24.36 -32.77
N MET A 135 1.82 23.37 -32.48
CA MET A 135 1.16 23.28 -31.18
C MET A 135 2.14 22.91 -30.06
N SER A 136 3.16 22.08 -30.33
CA SER A 136 4.23 21.84 -29.36
C SER A 136 5.00 23.12 -29.02
N ALA A 137 5.41 23.89 -30.02
CA ALA A 137 6.05 25.19 -29.80
C ALA A 137 5.13 26.14 -29.02
N TYR A 138 3.83 26.16 -29.32
CA TYR A 138 2.87 26.94 -28.56
C TYR A 138 2.81 26.51 -27.09
N TYR A 139 2.54 25.24 -26.80
CA TYR A 139 2.34 24.75 -25.44
C TYR A 139 3.61 24.75 -24.58
N LEU A 140 4.77 24.50 -25.17
CA LEU A 140 6.02 24.36 -24.43
C LEU A 140 6.81 25.66 -24.35
N GLU A 141 6.64 26.60 -25.30
CA GLU A 141 7.50 27.80 -25.40
C GLU A 141 6.73 29.12 -25.44
N HIS A 142 5.65 29.21 -26.23
CA HIS A 142 5.10 30.51 -26.64
C HIS A 142 3.78 30.90 -25.95
N ALA A 143 3.06 29.97 -25.32
CA ALA A 143 1.84 30.27 -24.59
C ALA A 143 2.14 31.31 -23.49
N ASN A 144 1.42 32.43 -23.54
CA ASN A 144 1.58 33.52 -22.58
C ASN A 144 0.88 33.16 -21.27
N VAL A 145 1.67 32.88 -20.24
CA VAL A 145 1.19 32.40 -18.93
C VAL A 145 0.18 33.37 -18.31
N ASP A 146 0.42 34.69 -18.36
CA ASP A 146 -0.48 35.69 -17.77
C ASP A 146 -1.85 35.72 -18.47
N HIS A 147 -1.87 35.62 -19.81
CA HIS A 147 -3.12 35.60 -20.57
C HIS A 147 -3.92 34.31 -20.30
N ILE A 148 -3.24 33.16 -20.26
CA ILE A 148 -3.89 31.88 -20.01
C ILE A 148 -4.41 31.80 -18.57
N GLN A 149 -3.66 32.33 -17.59
CA GLN A 149 -4.12 32.43 -16.21
C GLN A 149 -5.39 33.28 -16.12
N LYS A 150 -5.43 34.43 -16.81
CA LYS A 150 -6.63 35.24 -16.85
C LYS A 150 -7.83 34.49 -17.45
N HIS A 151 -7.62 33.78 -18.55
CA HIS A 151 -8.70 32.96 -19.13
C HIS A 151 -9.19 31.88 -18.17
N PHE A 152 -8.27 31.23 -17.45
CA PHE A 152 -8.60 30.25 -16.42
C PHE A 152 -9.53 30.87 -15.37
N ASP A 153 -9.16 32.03 -14.82
CA ASP A 153 -9.94 32.74 -13.80
C ASP A 153 -11.32 33.17 -14.33
N ASP A 154 -11.38 33.73 -15.55
CA ASP A 154 -12.61 34.16 -16.20
C ASP A 154 -13.59 32.97 -16.43
N PHE A 155 -13.07 31.80 -16.82
CA PHE A 155 -13.90 30.60 -17.00
C PHE A 155 -14.41 30.03 -15.67
N GLU A 156 -13.62 30.05 -14.60
CA GLU A 156 -14.08 29.62 -13.29
C GLU A 156 -15.18 30.55 -12.73
N GLU A 157 -15.05 31.86 -12.92
CA GLU A 157 -16.07 32.84 -12.51
C GLU A 157 -17.39 32.63 -13.25
N GLU A 158 -17.33 32.47 -14.58
CA GLU A 158 -18.51 32.22 -15.41
C GLU A 158 -19.18 30.89 -15.05
N ALA A 159 -18.41 29.83 -14.76
CA ALA A 159 -18.94 28.56 -14.30
C ALA A 159 -19.76 28.72 -13.01
N ARG A 160 -19.25 29.47 -12.02
CA ARG A 160 -19.96 29.76 -10.76
C ARG A 160 -21.22 30.58 -10.98
N SER A 161 -21.16 31.57 -11.86
CA SER A 161 -22.32 32.38 -12.26
C SER A 161 -23.43 31.51 -12.84
N LEU A 162 -23.10 30.63 -13.81
CA LEU A 162 -24.06 29.73 -14.44
C LEU A 162 -24.64 28.68 -13.49
N LEU A 163 -23.82 28.17 -12.55
CA LEU A 163 -24.30 27.29 -11.47
C LEU A 163 -25.34 28.00 -10.60
N SER A 164 -25.13 29.28 -10.27
CA SER A 164 -26.10 30.07 -9.49
C SER A 164 -27.44 30.28 -10.20
N LEU A 165 -27.44 30.24 -11.54
CA LEU A 165 -28.63 30.32 -12.38
C LEU A 165 -29.32 28.97 -12.59
N GLY A 166 -28.77 27.87 -12.05
CA GLY A 166 -29.35 26.54 -12.22
C GLY A 166 -29.08 25.93 -13.60
N LEU A 167 -27.98 26.30 -14.27
CA LEU A 167 -27.65 25.86 -15.64
C LEU A 167 -26.42 24.92 -15.65
N PRO A 168 -26.58 23.62 -15.36
CA PRO A 168 -25.45 22.71 -15.17
C PRO A 168 -24.63 22.42 -16.44
N ILE A 169 -25.29 22.32 -17.61
CA ILE A 169 -24.61 22.01 -18.88
C ILE A 169 -23.65 23.15 -19.31
N PRO A 170 -24.11 24.41 -19.45
CA PRO A 170 -23.20 25.48 -19.84
C PRO A 170 -22.16 25.79 -18.75
N ALA A 171 -22.48 25.61 -17.47
CA ALA A 171 -21.47 25.71 -16.41
C ALA A 171 -20.35 24.68 -16.60
N TYR A 172 -20.71 23.43 -16.93
CA TYR A 172 -19.72 22.38 -17.17
C TYR A 172 -18.85 22.65 -18.41
N ASP A 173 -19.39 23.28 -19.47
CA ASP A 173 -18.60 23.71 -20.62
C ASP A 173 -17.48 24.69 -20.23
N GLN A 174 -17.75 25.63 -19.31
CA GLN A 174 -16.72 26.52 -18.78
C GLN A 174 -15.69 25.77 -17.94
N VAL A 175 -16.10 24.74 -17.19
CA VAL A 175 -15.17 23.86 -16.46
C VAL A 175 -14.22 23.14 -17.43
N LEU A 176 -14.69 22.71 -18.61
CA LEU A 176 -13.83 22.11 -19.63
C LEU A 176 -12.77 23.10 -20.15
N LYS A 177 -13.16 24.34 -20.44
CA LYS A 177 -12.24 25.39 -20.88
C LYS A 177 -11.22 25.76 -19.81
N ALA A 178 -11.66 25.91 -18.57
CA ALA A 178 -10.76 26.09 -17.43
C ALA A 178 -9.79 24.92 -17.30
N SER A 179 -10.24 23.68 -17.51
CA SER A 179 -9.37 22.51 -17.48
C SER A 179 -8.34 22.51 -18.61
N HIS A 180 -8.70 22.92 -19.83
CA HIS A 180 -7.75 23.01 -20.92
C HIS A 180 -6.72 24.14 -20.69
N ALA A 181 -7.18 25.32 -20.25
CA ALA A 181 -6.30 26.42 -19.88
C ALA A 181 -5.30 26.01 -18.79
N PHE A 182 -5.75 25.25 -17.78
CA PHE A 182 -4.85 24.67 -16.78
C PHE A 182 -3.78 23.78 -17.40
N ASN A 183 -4.14 22.86 -18.30
CA ASN A 183 -3.15 21.96 -18.91
C ASN A 183 -2.10 22.74 -19.73
N ILE A 184 -2.45 23.89 -20.32
CA ILE A 184 -1.49 24.78 -20.99
C ILE A 184 -0.56 25.46 -19.96
N LEU A 185 -1.09 25.86 -18.80
CA LEU A 185 -0.28 26.43 -17.73
C LEU A 185 0.71 25.39 -17.18
N ASP A 186 0.25 24.15 -16.98
CA ASP A 186 1.05 23.02 -16.51
C ASP A 186 2.20 22.73 -17.47
N SER A 187 1.93 22.68 -18.78
CA SER A 187 2.97 22.49 -19.81
C SER A 187 4.00 23.62 -19.88
N ARG A 188 3.66 24.81 -19.34
CA ARG A 188 4.58 25.95 -19.21
C ARG A 188 5.29 25.99 -17.85
N GLY A 189 5.14 24.96 -17.02
CA GLY A 189 5.75 24.84 -15.70
C GLY A 189 5.10 25.71 -14.63
N PHE A 190 3.87 26.18 -14.86
CA PHE A 190 3.11 26.96 -13.88
C PHE A 190 2.32 26.03 -12.96
N VAL A 191 2.51 26.19 -11.65
CA VAL A 191 1.85 25.38 -10.63
C VAL A 191 0.89 26.28 -9.84
N GLY A 192 -0.41 26.09 -10.07
CA GLY A 192 -1.49 26.75 -9.34
C GLY A 192 -2.36 25.72 -8.59
N VAL A 193 -2.79 26.06 -7.37
CA VAL A 193 -3.81 25.27 -6.64
C VAL A 193 -5.16 25.52 -7.32
N THR A 194 -5.83 24.46 -7.79
CA THR A 194 -7.10 24.60 -8.53
C THR A 194 -8.31 24.04 -7.77
N GLU A 195 -9.42 24.78 -7.77
CA GLU A 195 -10.71 24.33 -7.24
C GLU A 195 -11.54 23.54 -8.27
N ARG A 196 -10.96 23.17 -9.43
CA ARG A 196 -11.63 22.48 -10.55
C ARG A 196 -12.50 21.29 -10.12
N ALA A 197 -12.00 20.45 -9.22
CA ALA A 197 -12.74 19.29 -8.73
C ALA A 197 -14.03 19.69 -7.98
N SER A 198 -14.02 20.83 -7.28
CA SER A 198 -15.19 21.38 -6.62
C SER A 198 -16.25 21.84 -7.61
N LEU A 199 -15.85 22.57 -8.67
CA LEU A 199 -16.79 23.03 -9.70
C LEU A 199 -17.42 21.89 -10.50
N ALA A 200 -16.61 20.89 -10.88
CA ALA A 200 -17.10 19.69 -11.56
C ALA A 200 -18.14 18.95 -10.69
N ARG A 201 -17.88 18.80 -9.38
CA ARG A 201 -18.82 18.22 -8.42
C ARG A 201 -20.12 19.01 -8.32
N GLN A 202 -20.05 20.34 -8.25
CA GLN A 202 -21.24 21.20 -8.20
C GLN A 202 -22.09 21.06 -9.48
N CYS A 203 -21.44 20.99 -10.66
CA CYS A 203 -22.12 20.70 -11.93
C CYS A 203 -22.84 19.35 -11.89
N SER A 204 -22.18 18.30 -11.40
CA SER A 204 -22.76 16.96 -11.26
C SER A 204 -23.96 16.92 -10.32
N GLN A 205 -23.88 17.60 -9.17
CA GLN A 205 -24.98 17.70 -8.20
C GLN A 205 -26.19 18.42 -8.79
N LEU A 206 -25.97 19.55 -9.46
CA LEU A 206 -27.03 20.34 -10.08
C LEU A 206 -27.65 19.58 -11.27
N TRP A 207 -26.83 18.90 -12.08
CA TRP A 207 -27.31 18.03 -13.15
C TRP A 207 -28.24 16.95 -12.61
N LEU A 208 -27.81 16.20 -11.60
CA LEU A 208 -28.61 15.11 -11.02
C LEU A 208 -29.94 15.63 -10.47
N LYS A 209 -29.91 16.75 -9.73
CA LYS A 209 -31.12 17.41 -9.21
C LYS A 209 -32.07 17.80 -10.35
N THR A 210 -31.56 18.42 -11.40
CA THR A 210 -32.37 18.82 -12.56
C THR A 210 -33.00 17.61 -13.26
N ARG A 211 -32.28 16.49 -13.32
CA ARG A 211 -32.77 15.21 -13.89
C ARG A 211 -33.83 14.55 -13.02
N GLU A 212 -33.65 14.61 -11.70
CA GLU A 212 -34.63 14.15 -10.72
C GLU A 212 -35.93 14.94 -10.80
N ASP A 213 -35.85 16.27 -10.89
CA ASP A 213 -37.02 17.17 -10.96
C ASP A 213 -37.90 16.89 -12.19
N ILE A 214 -37.30 16.43 -13.30
CA ILE A 214 -38.03 16.02 -14.52
C ILE A 214 -38.36 14.52 -14.55
N GLY A 215 -38.11 13.80 -13.47
CA GLY A 215 -38.47 12.39 -13.29
C GLY A 215 -37.68 11.41 -14.16
N TYR A 216 -36.43 11.72 -14.50
CA TYR A 216 -35.55 10.83 -15.31
C TYR A 216 -36.23 10.32 -16.60
N PRO A 217 -36.51 11.20 -17.59
CA PRO A 217 -37.40 10.89 -18.72
C PRO A 217 -36.78 10.05 -19.86
N LEU A 218 -35.53 9.62 -19.75
CA LEU A 218 -34.84 8.83 -20.78
C LEU A 218 -35.04 7.33 -20.56
N GLY A 219 -35.86 6.75 -21.43
CA GLY A 219 -36.08 5.31 -21.49
C GLY A 219 -36.91 4.79 -20.31
N THR A 220 -37.23 3.50 -20.35
CA THR A 220 -37.85 2.79 -19.23
C THR A 220 -36.76 1.99 -18.53
N TYR A 221 -36.39 2.39 -17.32
CA TYR A 221 -35.56 1.57 -16.44
C TYR A 221 -36.45 0.63 -15.64
N GLN A 222 -36.29 -0.68 -15.83
CA GLN A 222 -36.65 -1.64 -14.80
C GLN A 222 -35.40 -1.86 -13.96
N GLU A 223 -35.55 -1.70 -12.64
CA GLU A 223 -34.52 -2.13 -11.71
C GLU A 223 -34.14 -3.58 -12.06
N ALA A 224 -32.86 -3.81 -12.28
CA ALA A 224 -32.38 -5.15 -12.54
C ALA A 224 -32.65 -5.96 -11.26
N ASN A 225 -33.79 -6.65 -11.23
CA ASN A 225 -34.02 -7.75 -10.31
C ASN A 225 -32.98 -8.79 -10.68
N LEU A 226 -31.80 -8.69 -10.06
CA LEU A 226 -30.76 -9.70 -10.12
C LEU A 226 -31.35 -10.93 -9.45
N VAL A 227 -32.12 -11.70 -10.22
CA VAL A 227 -32.58 -13.02 -9.81
C VAL A 227 -31.35 -13.90 -9.88
N TYR A 228 -30.63 -13.94 -8.77
CA TYR A 228 -29.54 -14.89 -8.57
C TYR A 228 -30.13 -16.28 -8.77
N PRO A 229 -29.52 -17.14 -9.62
CA PRO A 229 -30.01 -18.49 -9.78
C PRO A 229 -30.02 -19.15 -8.40
N HIS A 230 -31.19 -19.51 -7.90
CA HIS A 230 -31.24 -20.41 -6.76
C HIS A 230 -30.62 -21.71 -7.26
N VAL A 231 -29.53 -22.16 -6.64
CA VAL A 231 -28.98 -23.48 -6.90
C VAL A 231 -29.95 -24.50 -6.30
N SER A 232 -31.02 -24.75 -7.05
CA SER A 232 -32.14 -25.61 -6.66
C SER A 232 -31.90 -26.97 -7.28
N GLU A 233 -30.97 -27.74 -6.73
CA GLU A 233 -30.99 -29.19 -6.88
C GLU A 233 -30.19 -29.85 -5.77
N LYS A 234 -30.87 -30.60 -4.89
CA LYS A 234 -30.20 -31.63 -4.10
C LYS A 234 -29.69 -32.66 -5.09
N LEU A 235 -28.41 -32.61 -5.42
CA LEU A 235 -27.76 -33.62 -6.24
C LEU A 235 -28.05 -35.00 -5.63
N SER A 236 -28.44 -35.95 -6.49
CA SER A 236 -28.58 -37.33 -6.06
C SER A 236 -27.19 -37.80 -5.64
N ARG A 237 -26.98 -37.93 -4.33
CA ARG A 237 -25.80 -38.56 -3.75
C ARG A 237 -25.82 -40.00 -4.27
N LYS A 238 -25.16 -40.27 -5.41
CA LYS A 238 -24.77 -41.64 -5.75
C LYS A 238 -24.03 -42.17 -4.52
N GLU A 239 -24.13 -43.45 -4.24
CA GLU A 239 -23.51 -44.08 -3.07
C GLU A 239 -21.98 -43.90 -3.13
N VAL A 240 -21.48 -42.73 -2.74
CA VAL A 240 -20.07 -42.42 -2.60
C VAL A 240 -19.64 -43.18 -1.36
N LEU A 241 -19.00 -44.33 -1.61
CA LEU A 241 -18.33 -45.15 -0.61
C LEU A 241 -17.52 -44.24 0.31
N GLY A 242 -17.63 -44.44 1.63
CA GLY A 242 -17.19 -43.55 2.70
C GLY A 242 -15.68 -43.28 2.83
N GLN A 243 -15.00 -42.96 1.73
CA GLN A 243 -13.59 -42.56 1.68
C GLN A 243 -13.51 -41.04 1.57
N ALA A 244 -12.49 -40.47 2.20
CA ALA A 244 -12.19 -39.05 2.06
C ALA A 244 -11.73 -38.74 0.62
N GLN A 245 -12.14 -37.59 0.09
CA GLN A 245 -11.91 -37.19 -1.30
C GLN A 245 -11.31 -35.79 -1.35
N THR A 246 -10.70 -35.43 -2.47
CA THR A 246 -10.16 -34.09 -2.65
C THR A 246 -11.30 -33.07 -2.77
N PHE A 247 -11.13 -31.90 -2.17
CA PHE A 247 -11.99 -30.75 -2.41
C PHE A 247 -11.23 -29.65 -3.13
N VAL A 248 -11.85 -29.02 -4.11
CA VAL A 248 -11.30 -27.87 -4.84
C VAL A 248 -12.31 -26.74 -4.82
N LEU A 249 -11.84 -25.55 -4.45
CA LEU A 249 -12.51 -24.28 -4.71
C LEU A 249 -11.64 -23.48 -5.69
N GLU A 250 -12.26 -22.94 -6.72
CA GLU A 250 -11.65 -22.00 -7.64
C GLU A 250 -12.54 -20.78 -7.81
N ILE A 251 -11.95 -19.59 -7.66
CA ILE A 251 -12.57 -18.30 -7.89
C ILE A 251 -11.88 -17.69 -9.11
N GLY A 252 -12.63 -17.62 -10.19
CA GLY A 252 -12.18 -17.04 -11.44
C GLY A 252 -12.55 -15.58 -11.55
N THR A 253 -11.57 -14.74 -11.88
CA THR A 253 -11.73 -13.29 -11.92
C THR A 253 -11.25 -12.71 -13.25
N GLU A 254 -11.55 -11.43 -13.47
CA GLU A 254 -10.70 -10.61 -14.32
C GLU A 254 -9.32 -10.39 -13.65
N GLU A 255 -8.35 -9.85 -14.38
CA GLU A 255 -6.94 -9.83 -13.94
C GLU A 255 -6.74 -9.05 -12.63
N LEU A 256 -6.39 -9.77 -11.57
CA LEU A 256 -6.05 -9.25 -10.27
C LEU A 256 -4.68 -8.56 -10.33
N PRO A 257 -4.49 -7.46 -9.58
CA PRO A 257 -3.17 -6.91 -9.31
C PRO A 257 -2.22 -7.98 -8.72
N PRO A 258 -0.92 -7.98 -9.08
CA PRO A 258 0.04 -8.98 -8.60
C PRO A 258 0.09 -9.16 -7.08
N HIS A 259 0.01 -8.07 -6.32
CA HIS A 259 -0.03 -8.11 -4.85
C HIS A 259 -1.32 -8.72 -4.31
N ASP A 260 -2.47 -8.39 -4.91
CA ASP A 260 -3.78 -8.95 -4.55
C ASP A 260 -3.81 -10.46 -4.77
N VAL A 261 -3.14 -10.99 -5.80
CA VAL A 261 -3.03 -12.44 -6.04
C VAL A 261 -2.39 -13.13 -4.84
N VAL A 262 -1.25 -12.63 -4.38
CA VAL A 262 -0.49 -13.22 -3.26
C VAL A 262 -1.30 -13.13 -1.96
N GLU A 263 -1.75 -11.93 -1.60
CA GLU A 263 -2.47 -11.69 -0.36
C GLU A 263 -3.80 -12.45 -0.30
N ALA A 264 -4.58 -12.47 -1.39
CA ALA A 264 -5.86 -13.17 -1.43
C ALA A 264 -5.70 -14.68 -1.36
N THR A 265 -4.65 -15.23 -1.99
CA THR A 265 -4.36 -16.67 -1.95
C THR A 265 -4.06 -17.11 -0.51
N GLU A 266 -3.22 -16.36 0.21
CA GLU A 266 -2.92 -16.65 1.62
C GLU A 266 -4.14 -16.48 2.53
N GLN A 267 -4.93 -15.42 2.34
CA GLN A 267 -6.15 -15.19 3.11
C GLN A 267 -7.17 -16.30 2.90
N LEU A 268 -7.32 -16.78 1.66
CA LEU A 268 -8.24 -17.85 1.29
C LEU A 268 -7.82 -19.19 1.94
N GLU A 269 -6.53 -19.52 1.91
CA GLU A 269 -5.99 -20.71 2.58
C GLU A 269 -6.26 -20.67 4.09
N LYS A 270 -5.85 -19.57 4.76
CA LYS A 270 -6.03 -19.38 6.21
C LYS A 270 -7.49 -19.48 6.62
N SER A 271 -8.38 -18.83 5.86
CA SER A 271 -9.82 -18.82 6.14
C SER A 271 -10.44 -20.21 5.96
N LEU A 272 -10.06 -20.94 4.91
CA LEU A 272 -10.59 -22.28 4.67
C LEU A 272 -10.13 -23.26 5.76
N VAL A 273 -8.86 -23.24 6.15
CA VAL A 273 -8.33 -24.08 7.25
C VAL A 273 -9.09 -23.82 8.55
N GLN A 274 -9.34 -22.55 8.89
CA GLN A 274 -10.12 -22.18 10.07
C GLN A 274 -11.56 -22.72 10.02
N ILE A 275 -12.23 -22.61 8.87
CA ILE A 275 -13.59 -23.11 8.70
C ILE A 275 -13.65 -24.64 8.77
N LEU A 276 -12.72 -25.35 8.11
CA LEU A 276 -12.67 -26.81 8.17
C LEU A 276 -12.50 -27.31 9.60
N GLY A 277 -11.61 -26.68 10.38
CA GLY A 277 -11.43 -26.95 11.80
C GLY A 277 -12.68 -26.65 12.63
N LYS A 278 -13.28 -25.46 12.45
CA LYS A 278 -14.53 -25.06 13.13
C LYS A 278 -15.69 -26.01 12.84
N ARG A 279 -15.75 -26.54 11.61
CA ARG A 279 -16.78 -27.48 11.15
C ARG A 279 -16.41 -28.93 11.43
N ARG A 280 -15.28 -29.21 12.09
CA ARG A 280 -14.82 -30.56 12.46
C ARG A 280 -14.74 -31.50 11.24
N LEU A 281 -14.41 -30.95 10.09
CA LEU A 281 -14.15 -31.72 8.88
C LEU A 281 -12.68 -32.14 8.89
N SER A 282 -12.42 -33.44 8.99
CA SER A 282 -11.06 -33.95 8.85
C SER A 282 -10.56 -33.73 7.42
N HIS A 283 -9.32 -33.29 7.28
CA HIS A 283 -8.69 -33.03 5.99
C HIS A 283 -7.19 -33.34 6.03
N GLY A 284 -6.59 -33.53 4.86
CA GLY A 284 -5.16 -33.62 4.63
C GLY A 284 -4.53 -32.23 4.44
N LYS A 285 -3.52 -32.14 3.59
CA LYS A 285 -2.86 -30.86 3.29
C LYS A 285 -3.81 -29.93 2.53
N VAL A 286 -3.64 -28.63 2.76
CA VAL A 286 -4.31 -27.57 2.01
C VAL A 286 -3.25 -26.90 1.16
N HIS A 287 -3.50 -26.85 -0.15
CA HIS A 287 -2.63 -26.23 -1.13
C HIS A 287 -3.37 -25.05 -1.75
N SER A 288 -2.75 -23.88 -1.75
CA SER A 288 -3.31 -22.67 -2.35
C SER A 288 -2.52 -22.30 -3.61
N TYR A 289 -3.23 -21.91 -4.65
CA TYR A 289 -2.66 -21.49 -5.92
C TYR A 289 -3.29 -20.18 -6.36
N GLY A 290 -2.46 -19.25 -6.83
CA GLY A 290 -2.90 -17.93 -7.27
C GLY A 290 -2.28 -17.58 -8.62
N THR A 291 -3.11 -17.18 -9.58
CA THR A 291 -2.69 -16.59 -10.86
C THR A 291 -3.43 -15.27 -11.05
N PRO A 292 -3.04 -14.41 -12.01
CA PRO A 292 -3.76 -13.16 -12.27
C PRO A 292 -5.28 -13.32 -12.40
N ARG A 293 -5.80 -14.46 -12.86
CA ARG A 293 -7.23 -14.65 -13.10
C ARG A 293 -7.87 -15.71 -12.23
N ARG A 294 -7.14 -16.24 -11.25
CA ARG A 294 -7.55 -17.42 -10.50
C ARG A 294 -7.03 -17.41 -9.08
N LEU A 295 -7.92 -17.63 -8.13
CA LEU A 295 -7.56 -18.03 -6.77
C LEU A 295 -8.13 -19.44 -6.54
N ALA A 296 -7.28 -20.40 -6.23
CA ALA A 296 -7.69 -21.79 -6.06
C ALA A 296 -7.14 -22.38 -4.76
N VAL A 297 -7.94 -23.24 -4.12
CA VAL A 297 -7.49 -24.04 -2.99
C VAL A 297 -7.87 -25.50 -3.23
N VAL A 298 -6.90 -26.38 -3.04
CA VAL A 298 -7.02 -27.83 -3.12
C VAL A 298 -6.80 -28.41 -1.72
N VAL A 299 -7.82 -29.08 -1.20
CA VAL A 299 -7.80 -29.74 0.10
C VAL A 299 -7.76 -31.24 -0.12
N GLU A 300 -6.64 -31.87 0.22
CA GLU A 300 -6.49 -33.32 0.12
C GLU A 300 -7.35 -34.03 1.16
N ASN A 301 -7.84 -35.23 0.83
CA ASN A 301 -8.47 -36.15 1.79
C ASN A 301 -9.52 -35.48 2.70
N LEU A 302 -10.38 -34.62 2.14
CA LEU A 302 -11.50 -34.03 2.86
C LEU A 302 -12.57 -35.09 3.15
N SER A 303 -12.89 -35.25 4.43
CA SER A 303 -13.97 -36.11 4.90
C SER A 303 -15.33 -35.73 4.32
N LEU A 304 -16.15 -36.72 3.97
CA LEU A 304 -17.51 -36.52 3.43
C LEU A 304 -18.50 -35.95 4.47
N LYS A 305 -18.18 -36.06 5.75
CA LYS A 305 -19.03 -35.65 6.87
C LYS A 305 -18.20 -35.09 8.01
N GLN A 306 -18.81 -34.21 8.79
CA GLN A 306 -18.24 -33.72 10.05
C GLN A 306 -17.99 -34.88 11.02
N MET A 307 -16.95 -34.77 11.85
CA MET A 307 -16.81 -35.67 12.98
C MET A 307 -17.96 -35.48 13.97
N GLU A 308 -18.52 -36.60 14.43
CA GLU A 308 -19.53 -36.60 15.48
C GLU A 308 -18.92 -36.05 16.77
N GLU A 309 -19.64 -35.14 17.43
CA GLU A 309 -19.24 -34.58 18.72
C GLU A 309 -20.35 -34.83 19.74
N GLU A 310 -19.98 -35.33 20.92
CA GLU A 310 -20.86 -35.41 22.07
C GLU A 310 -20.72 -34.13 22.89
N ILE A 311 -21.75 -33.29 22.88
CA ILE A 311 -21.79 -32.06 23.67
C ILE A 311 -22.57 -32.29 24.98
N GLU A 312 -22.01 -31.80 26.10
CA GLU A 312 -22.71 -31.79 27.39
C GLU A 312 -23.54 -30.51 27.51
N LEU A 313 -24.86 -30.63 27.37
CA LEU A 313 -25.78 -29.51 27.50
C LEU A 313 -26.23 -29.34 28.95
N ARG A 314 -26.01 -28.16 29.53
CA ARG A 314 -26.50 -27.79 30.86
C ARG A 314 -28.00 -27.48 30.81
N GLY A 315 -28.77 -28.22 31.59
CA GLY A 315 -30.19 -27.99 31.83
C GLY A 315 -30.47 -27.21 33.12
N PRO A 316 -31.73 -27.15 33.58
CA PRO A 316 -32.12 -26.45 34.80
C PRO A 316 -31.48 -27.04 36.08
N PRO A 317 -31.45 -26.28 37.20
CA PRO A 317 -31.06 -26.81 38.51
C PRO A 317 -31.90 -28.03 38.88
N VAL A 318 -31.31 -29.01 39.58
CA VAL A 318 -31.98 -30.25 40.01
C VAL A 318 -33.26 -29.94 40.79
N THR A 319 -33.24 -28.90 41.63
CA THR A 319 -34.39 -28.41 42.42
C THR A 319 -35.58 -27.91 41.59
N LYS A 320 -35.33 -27.51 40.34
CA LYS A 320 -36.37 -27.12 39.38
C LYS A 320 -36.65 -28.20 38.34
N ALA A 321 -35.74 -29.16 38.17
CA ALA A 321 -35.85 -30.25 37.21
C ALA A 321 -36.73 -31.39 37.74
N PHE A 322 -36.69 -31.69 39.04
CA PHE A 322 -37.47 -32.76 39.68
C PHE A 322 -38.33 -32.23 40.83
N GLY A 323 -39.55 -32.75 40.97
CA GLY A 323 -40.46 -32.45 42.08
C GLY A 323 -40.06 -33.15 43.39
N GLN A 324 -40.71 -32.80 44.51
CA GLN A 324 -40.47 -33.44 45.82
C GLN A 324 -40.81 -34.94 45.84
N ASP A 325 -41.60 -35.41 44.87
CA ASP A 325 -41.97 -36.82 44.65
C ASP A 325 -40.99 -37.57 43.74
N GLY A 326 -39.90 -36.92 43.30
CA GLY A 326 -38.90 -37.48 42.41
C GLY A 326 -39.33 -37.56 40.94
N LYS A 327 -40.50 -37.03 40.56
CA LYS A 327 -40.96 -37.04 39.17
C LYS A 327 -40.37 -35.88 38.35
N PRO A 328 -40.12 -36.08 37.04
CA PRO A 328 -39.66 -35.01 36.17
C PRO A 328 -40.66 -33.86 36.12
N SER A 329 -40.18 -32.64 36.25
CA SER A 329 -40.99 -31.44 36.07
C SER A 329 -41.19 -31.12 34.58
N LYS A 330 -42.16 -30.23 34.28
CA LYS A 330 -42.31 -29.66 32.93
C LYS A 330 -41.02 -28.98 32.40
N ALA A 331 -40.14 -28.50 33.28
CA ALA A 331 -38.88 -27.90 32.89
C ALA A 331 -37.85 -28.95 32.42
N ALA A 332 -37.80 -30.12 33.07
CA ALA A 332 -36.98 -31.24 32.63
C ALA A 332 -37.52 -31.87 31.33
N GLU A 333 -38.84 -32.07 31.24
CA GLU A 333 -39.50 -32.56 30.02
C GLU A 333 -39.30 -31.61 28.82
N GLY A 334 -39.43 -30.30 29.05
CA GLY A 334 -39.17 -29.28 28.04
C GLY A 334 -37.71 -29.26 27.57
N PHE A 335 -36.76 -29.46 28.49
CA PHE A 335 -35.34 -29.58 28.17
C PHE A 335 -35.04 -30.83 27.34
N CYS A 336 -35.59 -31.99 27.71
CA CYS A 336 -35.47 -33.23 26.94
C CYS A 336 -36.07 -33.11 25.54
N ARG A 337 -37.26 -32.51 25.41
CA ARG A 337 -37.94 -32.31 24.12
C ARG A 337 -37.18 -31.36 23.20
N LYS A 338 -36.62 -30.27 23.75
CA LYS A 338 -35.85 -29.28 22.98
C LYS A 338 -34.56 -29.88 22.38
N ASN A 339 -33.89 -30.75 23.13
CA ASN A 339 -32.59 -31.31 22.75
C ASN A 339 -32.66 -32.75 22.23
N ASN A 340 -33.88 -33.26 22.00
CA ASN A 340 -34.16 -34.59 21.48
C ASN A 340 -33.47 -35.74 22.24
N VAL A 341 -33.42 -35.64 23.58
CA VAL A 341 -32.82 -36.65 24.46
C VAL A 341 -33.86 -37.31 25.36
N PRO A 342 -33.76 -38.62 25.63
CA PRO A 342 -34.66 -39.30 26.56
C PRO A 342 -34.46 -38.78 27.99
N LEU A 343 -35.52 -38.79 28.80
CA LEU A 343 -35.48 -38.38 30.21
C LEU A 343 -34.46 -39.18 31.02
N ASP A 344 -34.27 -40.44 30.66
CA ASP A 344 -33.40 -41.38 31.35
C ASP A 344 -31.90 -41.18 31.04
N SER A 345 -31.55 -40.33 30.05
CA SER A 345 -30.16 -39.98 29.74
C SER A 345 -29.66 -38.72 30.47
N LEU A 346 -30.48 -38.15 31.36
CA LEU A 346 -30.08 -37.01 32.18
C LEU A 346 -29.21 -37.47 33.36
N TYR A 347 -28.11 -36.78 33.58
CA TYR A 347 -27.27 -36.99 34.77
C TYR A 347 -27.05 -35.66 35.51
N ARG A 348 -26.61 -35.74 36.76
CA ARG A 348 -26.43 -34.56 37.63
C ARG A 348 -24.95 -34.20 37.71
N LYS A 349 -24.64 -32.91 37.68
CA LYS A 349 -23.28 -32.39 37.83
C LYS A 349 -23.33 -31.10 38.64
N ILE A 350 -22.36 -30.96 39.55
CA ILE A 350 -22.25 -29.78 40.42
C ILE A 350 -21.39 -28.74 39.70
N ASP A 351 -21.98 -27.59 39.37
CA ASP A 351 -21.28 -26.43 38.82
C ASP A 351 -21.32 -25.31 39.89
N GLY A 352 -20.18 -25.09 40.55
CA GLY A 352 -20.06 -24.16 41.67
C GLY A 352 -20.77 -24.65 42.94
N LYS A 353 -21.81 -23.94 43.39
CA LYS A 353 -22.62 -24.28 44.59
C LYS A 353 -23.98 -24.91 44.26
N THR A 354 -24.30 -25.10 42.97
CA THR A 354 -25.64 -25.55 42.53
C THR A 354 -25.51 -26.81 41.69
N GLU A 355 -26.39 -27.79 41.94
CA GLU A 355 -26.47 -29.02 41.16
C GLU A 355 -27.43 -28.82 39.98
N TYR A 356 -26.97 -29.11 38.76
CA TYR A 356 -27.75 -28.99 37.53
C TYR A 356 -27.92 -30.36 36.87
N ILE A 357 -28.98 -30.51 36.06
CA ILE A 357 -29.11 -31.66 35.15
C ILE A 357 -28.34 -31.39 33.86
N TYR A 358 -27.68 -32.40 33.31
CA TYR A 358 -26.97 -32.36 32.03
C TYR A 358 -27.46 -33.51 31.14
N ALA A 359 -27.37 -33.29 29.84
CA ALA A 359 -27.55 -34.33 28.83
C ALA A 359 -26.33 -34.36 27.92
N ARG A 360 -25.88 -35.57 27.54
CA ARG A 360 -24.98 -35.73 26.40
C ARG A 360 -25.82 -35.83 25.14
N VAL A 361 -25.63 -34.88 24.23
CA VAL A 361 -26.29 -34.87 22.92
C VAL A 361 -25.23 -35.16 21.88
N LYS A 362 -25.47 -36.17 21.04
CA LYS A 362 -24.70 -36.35 19.81
C LYS A 362 -25.21 -35.35 18.79
N GLU A 363 -24.37 -34.38 18.45
CA GLU A 363 -24.70 -33.47 17.34
C GLU A 363 -24.65 -34.28 16.04
N SER A 364 -25.72 -34.19 15.23
CA SER A 364 -25.81 -34.97 13.98
C SER A 364 -24.79 -34.46 12.98
N ALA A 365 -23.88 -35.33 12.54
CA ALA A 365 -22.88 -35.01 11.53
C ALA A 365 -23.54 -34.62 10.21
N ARG A 366 -23.27 -33.41 9.74
CA ARG A 366 -23.70 -32.94 8.41
C ARG A 366 -22.67 -33.33 7.35
N TYR A 367 -23.11 -33.36 6.10
CA TYR A 367 -22.20 -33.60 4.99
C TYR A 367 -21.34 -32.36 4.69
N ALA A 368 -20.14 -32.58 4.16
CA ALA A 368 -19.20 -31.52 3.84
C ALA A 368 -19.77 -30.54 2.80
N ASP A 369 -20.44 -31.02 1.76
CA ASP A 369 -21.09 -30.19 0.74
C ASP A 369 -22.13 -29.24 1.34
N GLU A 370 -22.95 -29.71 2.28
CA GLU A 370 -23.98 -28.89 2.93
C GLU A 370 -23.37 -27.75 3.76
N VAL A 371 -22.31 -28.06 4.51
CA VAL A 371 -21.67 -27.10 5.40
C VAL A 371 -20.83 -26.09 4.61
N LEU A 372 -20.07 -26.57 3.63
CA LEU A 372 -19.26 -25.71 2.77
C LEU A 372 -20.13 -24.78 1.91
N SER A 373 -21.29 -25.25 1.42
CA SER A 373 -22.23 -24.40 0.68
C SER A 373 -22.71 -23.19 1.48
N GLU A 374 -22.80 -23.31 2.82
CA GLU A 374 -23.16 -22.20 3.72
C GLU A 374 -21.98 -21.26 3.97
N ASP A 375 -20.78 -21.80 4.13
CA ASP A 375 -19.61 -21.06 4.59
C ASP A 375 -18.82 -20.38 3.47
N LEU A 376 -18.73 -20.99 2.29
CA LEU A 376 -17.91 -20.51 1.17
C LEU A 376 -18.24 -19.08 0.71
N PRO A 377 -19.51 -18.65 0.58
CA PRO A 377 -19.82 -17.26 0.25
C PRO A 377 -19.23 -16.25 1.26
N SER A 378 -19.23 -16.62 2.56
CA SER A 378 -18.68 -15.76 3.61
C SER A 378 -17.15 -15.69 3.56
N ILE A 379 -16.48 -16.80 3.25
CA ILE A 379 -15.03 -16.84 3.03
C ILE A 379 -14.65 -15.91 1.88
N ILE A 380 -15.33 -16.04 0.72
CA ILE A 380 -15.02 -15.23 -0.46
C ILE A 380 -15.27 -13.74 -0.16
N SER A 381 -16.36 -13.41 0.54
CA SER A 381 -16.63 -12.01 0.94
C SER A 381 -15.66 -11.44 1.97
N GLY A 382 -14.99 -12.31 2.73
CA GLY A 382 -14.07 -11.93 3.81
C GLY A 382 -12.66 -11.60 3.34
N ILE A 383 -12.34 -11.81 2.06
CA ILE A 383 -11.03 -11.46 1.49
C ILE A 383 -10.92 -9.93 1.45
N SER A 384 -9.92 -9.41 2.16
CA SER A 384 -9.64 -7.99 2.23
C SER A 384 -8.65 -7.59 1.14
N PHE A 385 -8.94 -6.48 0.46
CA PHE A 385 -8.10 -5.90 -0.59
C PHE A 385 -7.82 -4.43 -0.30
N PRO A 386 -6.63 -3.89 -0.63
CA PRO A 386 -6.33 -2.46 -0.49
C PRO A 386 -7.27 -1.57 -1.32
N LYS A 387 -7.64 -2.03 -2.53
CA LYS A 387 -8.58 -1.37 -3.43
C LYS A 387 -9.62 -2.36 -3.90
N SER A 388 -10.87 -1.94 -3.94
CA SER A 388 -11.99 -2.80 -4.30
C SER A 388 -13.06 -2.04 -5.06
N MET A 389 -13.92 -2.78 -5.75
CA MET A 389 -14.93 -2.25 -6.67
C MET A 389 -16.21 -3.08 -6.67
N ARG A 390 -17.27 -2.45 -7.16
CA ARG A 390 -18.54 -3.08 -7.57
C ARG A 390 -18.60 -3.10 -9.09
N TRP A 391 -19.31 -4.07 -9.67
CA TRP A 391 -19.46 -4.15 -11.14
C TRP A 391 -20.86 -4.55 -11.60
N ASN A 392 -21.56 -5.44 -10.88
CA ASN A 392 -22.92 -5.88 -11.21
C ASN A 392 -23.73 -6.25 -9.95
N SER A 393 -23.23 -5.94 -8.76
CA SER A 393 -23.89 -6.23 -7.49
C SER A 393 -23.41 -5.24 -6.42
N ASN A 394 -24.01 -5.31 -5.23
CA ASN A 394 -23.51 -4.58 -4.06
C ASN A 394 -22.29 -5.26 -3.40
N ILE A 395 -21.85 -6.41 -3.94
CA ILE A 395 -20.65 -7.09 -3.45
C ILE A 395 -19.41 -6.34 -3.94
N VAL A 396 -18.44 -6.24 -3.03
CA VAL A 396 -17.18 -5.56 -3.22
C VAL A 396 -16.09 -6.63 -3.34
N PHE A 397 -15.25 -6.52 -4.37
CA PHE A 397 -14.10 -7.41 -4.60
C PHE A 397 -12.99 -6.64 -5.32
N SER A 398 -11.76 -7.17 -5.37
CA SER A 398 -10.68 -6.47 -6.11
C SER A 398 -11.02 -6.32 -7.58
N ARG A 399 -11.55 -7.38 -8.22
CA ARG A 399 -11.97 -7.40 -9.64
C ARG A 399 -13.23 -8.25 -9.87
N PRO A 400 -13.95 -8.08 -10.99
CA PRO A 400 -15.14 -8.87 -11.26
C PRO A 400 -14.90 -10.37 -11.25
N VAL A 401 -15.70 -11.09 -10.46
CA VAL A 401 -15.77 -12.55 -10.46
C VAL A 401 -16.54 -13.01 -11.70
N ARG A 402 -15.95 -13.94 -12.46
CA ARG A 402 -16.45 -14.41 -13.75
C ARG A 402 -16.91 -15.87 -13.72
N TRP A 403 -16.26 -16.74 -12.94
CA TRP A 403 -16.71 -18.11 -12.72
C TRP A 403 -16.32 -18.58 -11.32
N ILE A 404 -17.03 -19.60 -10.82
CA ILE A 404 -16.73 -20.26 -9.56
C ILE A 404 -16.82 -21.76 -9.79
N MET A 405 -15.76 -22.50 -9.46
CA MET A 405 -15.76 -23.96 -9.47
C MET A 405 -15.64 -24.46 -8.03
N ALA A 406 -16.48 -25.42 -7.65
CA ALA A 406 -16.39 -26.03 -6.34
C ALA A 406 -16.76 -27.52 -6.42
N LEU A 407 -15.77 -28.39 -6.20
CA LEU A 407 -15.90 -29.84 -6.34
C LEU A 407 -15.38 -30.56 -5.09
N HIS A 408 -16.12 -31.54 -4.59
CA HIS A 408 -15.66 -32.52 -3.60
C HIS A 408 -15.75 -33.91 -4.24
N GLY A 409 -14.61 -34.46 -4.66
CA GLY A 409 -14.60 -35.60 -5.58
C GLY A 409 -15.27 -35.22 -6.90
N ASP A 410 -16.32 -35.96 -7.29
CA ASP A 410 -17.17 -35.68 -8.46
C ASP A 410 -18.43 -34.85 -8.12
N LEU A 411 -18.61 -34.48 -6.85
CA LEU A 411 -19.79 -33.74 -6.37
C LEU A 411 -19.55 -32.23 -6.44
N VAL A 412 -20.43 -31.49 -7.14
CA VAL A 412 -20.45 -30.02 -7.07
C VAL A 412 -20.96 -29.57 -5.71
N VAL A 413 -20.24 -28.65 -5.07
CA VAL A 413 -20.68 -27.98 -3.83
C VAL A 413 -21.51 -26.74 -4.20
N PRO A 414 -22.85 -26.76 -4.03
CA PRO A 414 -23.75 -25.77 -4.62
C PRO A 414 -23.86 -24.48 -3.79
N PHE A 415 -23.34 -23.36 -4.30
CA PHE A 415 -23.58 -22.03 -3.75
C PHE A 415 -23.55 -20.97 -4.85
N SER A 416 -23.89 -19.73 -4.50
CA SER A 416 -23.78 -18.58 -5.39
C SER A 416 -23.07 -17.42 -4.70
N PHE A 417 -22.27 -16.67 -5.45
CA PHE A 417 -21.59 -15.47 -4.99
C PHE A 417 -21.53 -14.45 -6.13
N ALA A 418 -21.84 -13.18 -5.84
CA ALA A 418 -21.77 -12.07 -6.81
C ALA A 418 -22.45 -12.30 -8.17
N GLY A 419 -23.56 -13.06 -8.23
CA GLY A 419 -24.25 -13.35 -9.50
C GLY A 419 -23.92 -14.72 -10.09
N ILE A 420 -22.87 -15.36 -9.59
CA ILE A 420 -22.26 -16.54 -10.19
C ILE A 420 -22.56 -17.76 -9.32
N SER A 421 -23.11 -18.82 -9.91
CA SER A 421 -23.27 -20.11 -9.24
C SER A 421 -22.02 -20.96 -9.40
N SER A 422 -21.69 -21.72 -8.35
CA SER A 422 -20.61 -22.70 -8.41
C SER A 422 -20.97 -23.85 -9.36
N GLY A 423 -19.94 -24.40 -10.00
CA GLY A 423 -20.09 -25.54 -10.91
C GLY A 423 -18.81 -26.37 -11.04
N SER A 424 -18.69 -27.07 -12.16
CA SER A 424 -17.53 -27.91 -12.52
C SER A 424 -16.76 -27.37 -13.73
N GLN A 425 -16.95 -26.09 -14.07
CA GLN A 425 -16.32 -25.44 -15.23
C GLN A 425 -15.23 -24.48 -14.77
N SER A 426 -14.13 -24.49 -15.49
CA SER A 426 -12.99 -23.59 -15.34
C SER A 426 -12.67 -22.96 -16.70
N CYS A 427 -11.92 -21.86 -16.69
CA CYS A 427 -11.49 -21.16 -17.90
C CYS A 427 -9.99 -21.33 -18.14
N GLY A 428 -9.58 -21.46 -19.40
CA GLY A 428 -8.17 -21.46 -19.83
C GLY A 428 -7.63 -20.07 -20.14
N LEU A 429 -6.49 -20.04 -20.83
CA LEU A 429 -5.89 -18.82 -21.38
C LEU A 429 -6.83 -18.20 -22.43
N ARG A 430 -6.91 -16.86 -22.49
CA ARG A 430 -7.81 -16.14 -23.41
C ARG A 430 -7.49 -16.38 -24.90
N ASN A 431 -6.21 -16.61 -25.22
CA ASN A 431 -5.69 -16.87 -26.56
C ASN A 431 -5.60 -18.37 -26.90
N SER A 432 -6.13 -19.26 -26.05
CA SER A 432 -6.10 -20.71 -26.26
C SER A 432 -7.39 -21.22 -26.92
N SER A 433 -7.30 -22.34 -27.64
CA SER A 433 -8.47 -23.06 -28.18
C SER A 433 -9.36 -23.68 -27.08
N LEU A 434 -8.83 -23.82 -25.86
CA LEU A 434 -9.50 -24.39 -24.67
C LEU A 434 -9.92 -23.30 -23.68
N VAL A 435 -10.70 -22.31 -24.15
CA VAL A 435 -11.13 -21.15 -23.34
C VAL A 435 -11.98 -21.56 -22.13
N ASN A 436 -12.87 -22.55 -22.29
CA ASN A 436 -13.66 -23.12 -21.20
C ASN A 436 -13.47 -24.63 -21.20
N PHE A 437 -13.23 -25.21 -20.03
CA PHE A 437 -13.06 -26.65 -19.87
C PHE A 437 -13.79 -27.16 -18.63
N LYS A 438 -14.24 -28.41 -18.71
CA LYS A 438 -14.90 -29.09 -17.60
C LYS A 438 -13.88 -29.87 -16.79
N VAL A 439 -13.98 -29.78 -15.48
CA VAL A 439 -13.24 -30.60 -14.53
C VAL A 439 -14.17 -31.70 -14.05
N GLU A 440 -13.83 -32.96 -14.33
CA GLU A 440 -14.70 -34.10 -14.02
C GLU A 440 -14.67 -34.47 -12.55
N THR A 441 -13.51 -34.33 -11.90
CA THR A 441 -13.31 -34.62 -10.47
C THR A 441 -12.32 -33.64 -9.87
N ALA A 442 -12.46 -33.35 -8.57
CA ALA A 442 -11.54 -32.53 -7.79
C ALA A 442 -10.09 -33.04 -7.89
N GLU A 443 -9.89 -34.36 -7.92
CA GLU A 443 -8.58 -35.01 -8.07
C GLU A 443 -7.93 -34.73 -9.44
N SER A 444 -8.74 -34.54 -10.48
CA SER A 444 -8.25 -34.25 -11.85
C SER A 444 -7.96 -32.76 -12.09
N TYR A 445 -8.24 -31.88 -11.12
CA TYR A 445 -8.21 -30.43 -11.30
C TYR A 445 -6.85 -29.90 -11.78
N LEU A 446 -5.77 -30.21 -11.06
CA LEU A 446 -4.44 -29.69 -11.39
C LEU A 446 -3.99 -30.14 -12.79
N HIS A 447 -4.26 -31.40 -13.14
CA HIS A 447 -3.98 -31.93 -14.47
C HIS A 447 -4.84 -31.28 -15.57
N ALA A 448 -6.11 -30.95 -15.28
CA ALA A 448 -6.97 -30.24 -16.22
C ALA A 448 -6.47 -28.80 -16.49
N VAL A 449 -5.99 -28.11 -15.45
CA VAL A 449 -5.39 -26.77 -15.55
C VAL A 449 -4.06 -26.81 -16.32
N GLU A 450 -3.20 -27.78 -16.04
CA GLU A 450 -1.95 -28.02 -16.76
C GLU A 450 -2.22 -28.28 -18.25
N LYS A 451 -3.19 -29.13 -18.58
CA LYS A 451 -3.62 -29.41 -19.96
C LYS A 451 -4.18 -28.18 -20.68
N ALA A 452 -4.74 -27.23 -19.93
CA ALA A 452 -5.16 -25.93 -20.47
C ALA A 452 -3.99 -24.97 -20.73
N GLY A 453 -2.75 -25.39 -20.44
CA GLY A 453 -1.52 -24.64 -20.67
C GLY A 453 -1.17 -23.67 -19.55
N ILE A 454 -1.77 -23.81 -18.36
CA ILE A 454 -1.57 -22.91 -17.23
C ILE A 454 -0.59 -23.54 -16.24
N VAL A 455 0.43 -22.76 -15.84
CA VAL A 455 1.34 -23.12 -14.76
C VAL A 455 0.78 -22.50 -13.47
N ILE A 456 -0.03 -23.27 -12.73
CA ILE A 456 -0.81 -22.73 -11.61
C ILE A 456 0.06 -22.45 -10.36
N ASP A 457 1.14 -23.21 -10.20
CA ASP A 457 2.07 -23.05 -9.08
C ASP A 457 2.97 -21.83 -9.27
N MET A 458 3.04 -20.98 -8.24
CA MET A 458 3.82 -19.74 -8.28
C MET A 458 5.33 -20.00 -8.28
N GLN A 459 5.80 -21.01 -7.54
CA GLN A 459 7.22 -21.35 -7.48
C GLN A 459 7.68 -21.99 -8.78
N GLU A 460 6.84 -22.83 -9.39
CA GLU A 460 7.11 -23.40 -10.72
C GLU A 460 7.19 -22.31 -11.79
N ARG A 461 6.23 -21.36 -11.83
CA ARG A 461 6.30 -20.20 -12.73
C ARG A 461 7.56 -19.37 -12.52
N ARG A 462 7.92 -19.11 -11.26
CA ARG A 462 9.13 -18.35 -10.90
C ARG A 462 10.40 -19.04 -11.40
N ALA A 463 10.54 -20.34 -11.15
CA ALA A 463 11.68 -21.12 -11.62
C ALA A 463 11.77 -21.10 -13.15
N LYS A 464 10.64 -21.32 -13.84
CA LYS A 464 10.57 -21.27 -15.30
C LYS A 464 11.02 -19.92 -15.86
N ILE A 465 10.52 -18.80 -15.32
CA ILE A 465 10.92 -17.45 -15.77
C ILE A 465 12.44 -17.26 -15.60
N LEU A 466 13.00 -17.66 -14.44
CA LEU A 466 14.42 -17.51 -14.18
C LEU A 466 15.30 -18.35 -15.12
N ASP A 467 14.97 -19.63 -15.28
CA ASP A 467 15.77 -20.58 -16.08
C ASP A 467 15.77 -20.21 -17.56
N ASP A 468 14.60 -19.89 -18.11
CA ASP A 468 14.44 -19.50 -19.51
C ASP A 468 15.10 -18.14 -19.76
N SER A 469 14.93 -17.16 -18.86
CA SER A 469 15.57 -15.84 -18.97
C SER A 469 17.10 -15.92 -18.88
N SER A 470 17.64 -16.75 -17.98
CA SER A 470 19.08 -17.02 -17.87
C SER A 470 19.64 -17.63 -19.16
N THR A 471 18.87 -18.50 -19.80
CA THR A 471 19.26 -19.09 -21.09
C THR A 471 19.30 -18.04 -22.20
N LEU A 472 18.30 -17.16 -22.27
CA LEU A 472 18.24 -16.06 -23.24
C LEU A 472 19.37 -15.04 -23.03
N ALA A 473 19.64 -14.61 -21.80
CA ALA A 473 20.71 -13.67 -21.47
C ALA A 473 22.09 -14.22 -21.84
N LYS A 474 22.35 -15.51 -21.57
CA LYS A 474 23.60 -16.18 -21.98
C LYS A 474 23.79 -16.22 -23.49
N GLY A 475 22.70 -16.23 -24.27
CA GLY A 475 22.73 -16.18 -25.73
C GLY A 475 23.33 -14.89 -26.30
N VAL A 476 23.43 -13.83 -25.50
CA VAL A 476 24.06 -12.55 -25.84
C VAL A 476 25.26 -12.22 -24.94
N ASP A 477 25.90 -13.25 -24.38
CA ASP A 477 27.03 -13.14 -23.45
C ASP A 477 26.75 -12.27 -22.20
N GLY A 478 25.47 -12.17 -21.84
CA GLY A 478 24.97 -11.36 -20.74
C GLY A 478 24.48 -12.16 -19.54
N ASP A 479 24.11 -11.41 -18.51
CA ASP A 479 23.27 -11.82 -17.38
C ASP A 479 22.12 -10.82 -17.25
N PHE A 480 21.07 -11.12 -16.49
CA PHE A 480 19.91 -10.23 -16.35
C PHE A 480 19.68 -9.77 -14.91
N ILE A 481 19.18 -8.56 -14.76
CA ILE A 481 18.85 -7.97 -13.46
C ILE A 481 17.37 -8.21 -13.18
N ALA A 482 17.07 -9.12 -12.25
CA ALA A 482 15.71 -9.39 -11.78
C ALA A 482 15.63 -9.21 -10.25
N PRO A 483 15.35 -7.99 -9.76
CA PRO A 483 15.07 -7.78 -8.35
C PRO A 483 13.87 -8.64 -7.91
N ASP A 484 13.93 -9.21 -6.71
CA ASP A 484 12.90 -10.15 -6.24
C ASP A 484 11.49 -9.58 -6.28
N SER A 485 11.33 -8.29 -5.98
CA SER A 485 10.06 -7.58 -6.06
C SER A 485 9.49 -7.56 -7.47
N LEU A 486 10.33 -7.28 -8.47
CA LEU A 486 9.92 -7.24 -9.88
C LEU A 486 9.61 -8.66 -10.39
N LEU A 487 10.45 -9.64 -10.04
CA LEU A 487 10.21 -11.03 -10.43
C LEU A 487 8.89 -11.54 -9.84
N GLN A 488 8.62 -11.23 -8.57
CA GLN A 488 7.35 -11.58 -7.93
C GLN A 488 6.15 -10.90 -8.60
N GLU A 489 6.30 -9.64 -9.05
CA GLU A 489 5.29 -8.94 -9.83
C GLU A 489 5.03 -9.65 -11.17
N VAL A 490 6.08 -9.93 -11.96
CA VAL A 490 5.98 -10.57 -13.28
C VAL A 490 5.38 -11.98 -13.19
N VAL A 491 5.79 -12.78 -12.19
CA VAL A 491 5.22 -14.12 -11.95
C VAL A 491 3.70 -14.05 -11.76
N ASN A 492 3.20 -12.99 -11.13
CA ASN A 492 1.79 -12.77 -10.86
C ASN A 492 1.10 -11.86 -11.89
N LEU A 493 1.74 -11.56 -13.03
CA LEU A 493 1.14 -10.96 -14.22
C LEU A 493 0.77 -11.99 -15.29
N VAL A 494 1.33 -13.20 -15.23
CA VAL A 494 1.16 -14.24 -16.27
C VAL A 494 0.71 -15.58 -15.68
N GLU A 495 -0.06 -16.35 -16.45
CA GLU A 495 -0.50 -17.72 -16.10
C GLU A 495 0.39 -18.78 -16.77
N ALA A 496 1.02 -18.44 -17.90
CA ALA A 496 1.83 -19.33 -18.72
C ALA A 496 3.05 -18.55 -19.26
N PRO A 497 4.14 -18.41 -18.47
CA PRO A 497 5.23 -17.50 -18.80
C PRO A 497 6.01 -17.94 -20.04
N VAL A 498 6.29 -16.98 -20.93
CA VAL A 498 7.17 -17.14 -22.09
C VAL A 498 8.15 -15.96 -22.12
N PRO A 499 9.36 -16.11 -21.54
CA PRO A 499 10.40 -15.10 -21.64
C PRO A 499 10.87 -14.88 -23.09
N ILE A 500 11.08 -13.62 -23.47
CA ILE A 500 11.48 -13.21 -24.83
C ILE A 500 12.58 -12.17 -24.71
N LEU A 501 13.67 -12.38 -25.44
CA LEU A 501 14.77 -11.43 -25.57
C LEU A 501 14.43 -10.38 -26.63
N GLY A 502 14.45 -9.12 -26.25
CA GLY A 502 14.32 -7.96 -27.14
C GLY A 502 15.61 -7.12 -27.15
N ARG A 503 15.74 -6.26 -28.17
CA ARG A 503 16.86 -5.34 -28.37
C ARG A 503 16.38 -3.89 -28.54
N TYR A 504 17.20 -2.93 -28.10
CA TYR A 504 17.03 -1.52 -28.43
C TYR A 504 18.28 -0.94 -29.10
N ASP A 505 18.18 0.28 -29.61
CA ASP A 505 19.29 0.97 -30.28
C ASP A 505 20.41 1.33 -29.29
N ASP A 506 21.64 0.96 -29.62
CA ASP A 506 22.82 1.16 -28.77
C ASP A 506 23.06 2.65 -28.44
N SER A 507 22.54 3.59 -29.24
CA SER A 507 22.63 5.04 -28.96
C SER A 507 21.95 5.45 -27.65
N PHE A 508 20.96 4.71 -27.16
CA PHE A 508 20.34 5.00 -25.87
C PHE A 508 21.26 4.71 -24.68
N LEU A 509 22.35 3.97 -24.87
CA LEU A 509 23.36 3.74 -23.82
C LEU A 509 24.13 5.02 -23.43
N GLU A 510 23.93 6.13 -24.15
CA GLU A 510 24.41 7.46 -23.73
C GLU A 510 23.64 8.01 -22.51
N LEU A 511 22.42 7.52 -22.28
CA LEU A 511 21.62 7.90 -21.12
C LEU A 511 22.16 7.22 -19.85
N PRO A 512 21.96 7.85 -18.67
CA PRO A 512 22.35 7.23 -17.42
C PRO A 512 21.71 5.85 -17.24
N LYS A 513 22.50 4.86 -16.81
CA LYS A 513 22.04 3.46 -16.62
C LYS A 513 20.78 3.36 -15.76
N ASP A 514 20.65 4.22 -14.75
CA ASP A 514 19.52 4.24 -13.81
C ASP A 514 18.22 4.71 -14.47
N VAL A 515 18.31 5.60 -15.46
CA VAL A 515 17.17 6.02 -16.29
C VAL A 515 16.66 4.83 -17.10
N LEU A 516 17.55 4.17 -17.84
CA LEU A 516 17.20 3.03 -18.68
C LEU A 516 16.61 1.87 -17.86
N THR A 517 17.29 1.54 -16.75
CA THR A 517 16.87 0.48 -15.83
C THR A 517 15.52 0.78 -15.20
N THR A 518 15.28 2.02 -14.78
CA THR A 518 14.00 2.45 -14.18
C THR A 518 12.87 2.35 -15.19
N VAL A 519 13.07 2.81 -16.42
CA VAL A 519 12.08 2.70 -17.50
C VAL A 519 11.73 1.23 -17.77
N MET A 520 12.74 0.36 -17.91
CA MET A 520 12.52 -1.08 -18.12
C MET A 520 11.78 -1.73 -16.95
N GLN A 521 12.25 -1.54 -15.71
CA GLN A 521 11.74 -2.27 -14.55
C GLN A 521 10.39 -1.72 -14.06
N LYS A 522 10.26 -0.41 -13.85
CA LYS A 522 9.07 0.21 -13.23
C LYS A 522 7.92 0.40 -14.21
N HIS A 523 8.22 0.78 -15.45
CA HIS A 523 7.17 1.14 -16.42
C HIS A 523 6.80 -0.03 -17.34
N GLN A 524 7.76 -0.90 -17.67
CA GLN A 524 7.55 -1.98 -18.64
C GLN A 524 7.64 -3.40 -18.06
N ARG A 525 8.15 -3.56 -16.83
CA ARG A 525 8.34 -4.85 -16.14
C ARG A 525 9.28 -5.77 -16.89
N TYR A 526 10.29 -5.18 -17.54
CA TYR A 526 11.34 -5.90 -18.25
C TYR A 526 12.56 -6.12 -17.35
N PHE A 527 13.30 -7.19 -17.62
CA PHE A 527 14.60 -7.44 -17.00
C PHE A 527 15.72 -6.87 -17.87
N PRO A 528 16.48 -5.87 -17.40
CA PRO A 528 17.67 -5.37 -18.09
C PRO A 528 18.73 -6.46 -18.23
N VAL A 529 19.47 -6.48 -19.34
CA VAL A 529 20.60 -7.39 -19.55
C VAL A 529 21.91 -6.62 -19.39
N THR A 530 22.85 -7.19 -18.64
CA THR A 530 24.20 -6.65 -18.42
C THR A 530 25.27 -7.59 -18.94
N SER A 531 26.41 -7.03 -19.33
CA SER A 531 27.60 -7.79 -19.70
C SER A 531 28.11 -8.58 -18.51
N LYS A 532 28.32 -9.89 -18.70
CA LYS A 532 28.89 -10.74 -17.65
C LYS A 532 30.34 -10.38 -17.32
N SER A 533 31.07 -9.81 -18.27
CA SER A 533 32.50 -9.51 -18.12
C SER A 533 32.76 -8.13 -17.51
N THR A 534 31.94 -7.13 -17.85
CA THR A 534 32.15 -5.74 -17.41
C THR A 534 31.11 -5.26 -16.39
N GLY A 535 29.93 -5.88 -16.35
CA GLY A 535 28.80 -5.41 -15.56
C GLY A 535 28.03 -4.24 -16.19
N ASP A 536 28.45 -3.78 -17.37
CA ASP A 536 27.79 -2.68 -18.08
C ASP A 536 26.46 -3.12 -18.69
N LEU A 537 25.55 -2.17 -18.86
CA LEU A 537 24.27 -2.43 -19.51
C LEU A 537 24.47 -2.77 -20.99
N LEU A 538 23.89 -3.88 -21.44
CA LEU A 538 23.84 -4.26 -22.85
C LEU A 538 22.54 -3.74 -23.47
N PRO A 539 22.47 -3.54 -24.81
CA PRO A 539 21.28 -3.05 -25.50
C PRO A 539 20.16 -4.11 -25.62
N TYR A 540 20.00 -4.95 -24.60
CA TYR A 540 19.05 -6.05 -24.55
C TYR A 540 18.22 -6.00 -23.27
N PHE A 541 17.01 -6.55 -23.37
CA PHE A 541 16.10 -6.72 -22.25
C PHE A 541 15.31 -8.02 -22.43
N ILE A 542 14.74 -8.52 -21.33
CA ILE A 542 13.86 -9.68 -21.34
C ILE A 542 12.47 -9.25 -20.90
N THR A 543 11.48 -9.52 -21.73
CA THR A 543 10.05 -9.37 -21.41
C THR A 543 9.42 -10.76 -21.24
N VAL A 544 8.28 -10.86 -20.56
CA VAL A 544 7.59 -12.14 -20.33
C VAL A 544 6.18 -12.09 -20.90
N GLY A 545 5.94 -12.84 -21.96
CA GLY A 545 4.61 -13.05 -22.53
C GLY A 545 3.78 -14.07 -21.77
N ASN A 546 2.48 -14.14 -22.08
CA ASN A 546 1.52 -15.03 -21.44
C ASN A 546 0.85 -15.97 -22.46
N GLY A 547 1.16 -17.26 -22.38
CA GLY A 547 0.51 -18.31 -23.15
C GLY A 547 1.09 -18.54 -24.55
N SER A 548 0.26 -19.09 -25.44
CA SER A 548 0.65 -19.38 -26.83
C SER A 548 0.65 -18.08 -27.65
N ILE A 549 1.84 -17.52 -27.85
CA ILE A 549 2.05 -16.23 -28.54
C ILE A 549 3.03 -16.38 -29.71
N SER A 550 3.02 -15.40 -30.62
CA SER A 550 4.08 -15.25 -31.62
C SER A 550 5.23 -14.45 -31.01
N GLU A 551 6.34 -15.12 -30.69
CA GLU A 551 7.51 -14.46 -30.09
C GLU A 551 8.05 -13.31 -30.94
N GLU A 552 8.01 -13.41 -32.27
CA GLU A 552 8.48 -12.35 -33.17
C GLU A 552 7.62 -11.09 -33.06
N VAL A 553 6.29 -11.25 -33.05
CA VAL A 553 5.35 -10.14 -32.99
C VAL A 553 5.44 -9.46 -31.61
N VAL A 554 5.44 -10.26 -30.54
CA VAL A 554 5.57 -9.75 -29.18
C VAL A 554 6.90 -9.05 -28.99
N ARG A 555 8.01 -9.60 -29.51
CA ARG A 555 9.33 -8.94 -29.46
C ARG A 555 9.31 -7.58 -30.12
N LYS A 556 8.96 -7.48 -31.40
CA LYS A 556 8.94 -6.22 -32.15
C LYS A 556 8.08 -5.16 -31.45
N GLY A 557 6.92 -5.58 -30.95
CA GLY A 557 6.03 -4.70 -30.23
C GLY A 557 6.61 -4.15 -28.92
N ASN A 558 7.22 -5.00 -28.10
CA ASN A 558 7.89 -4.57 -26.87
C ASN A 558 9.12 -3.68 -27.16
N GLU A 559 9.87 -3.97 -28.23
CA GLU A 559 11.01 -3.14 -28.70
C GLU A 559 10.53 -1.74 -29.14
N ALA A 560 9.43 -1.65 -29.89
CA ALA A 560 8.85 -0.38 -30.32
C ALA A 560 8.40 0.48 -29.12
N VAL A 561 7.84 -0.14 -28.09
CA VAL A 561 7.41 0.56 -26.87
C VAL A 561 8.58 1.05 -26.05
N LEU A 562 9.59 0.20 -25.87
CA LEU A 562 10.79 0.61 -25.15
C LEU A 562 11.49 1.77 -25.87
N ARG A 563 11.61 1.69 -27.20
CA ARG A 563 12.14 2.78 -28.03
C ARG A 563 11.40 4.08 -27.78
N ALA A 564 10.07 4.09 -27.84
CA ALA A 564 9.30 5.32 -27.61
C ALA A 564 9.50 5.91 -26.20
N ARG A 565 9.66 5.07 -25.17
CA ARG A 565 9.95 5.51 -23.80
C ARG A 565 11.38 6.02 -23.64
N TYR A 566 12.34 5.43 -24.33
CA TYR A 566 13.71 5.94 -24.33
C TYR A 566 13.86 7.23 -25.13
N GLU A 567 13.10 7.42 -26.21
CA GLU A 567 13.03 8.72 -26.90
C GLU A 567 12.48 9.82 -25.97
N ASP A 568 11.45 9.52 -25.16
CA ASP A 568 10.99 10.46 -24.12
C ASP A 568 12.10 10.77 -23.11
N ALA A 569 12.74 9.74 -22.55
CA ALA A 569 13.80 9.92 -21.57
C ALA A 569 14.97 10.73 -22.14
N LYS A 570 15.34 10.48 -23.41
CA LYS A 570 16.36 11.22 -24.14
C LYS A 570 15.97 12.67 -24.38
N PHE A 571 14.73 12.93 -24.78
CA PHE A 571 14.21 14.29 -24.96
C PHE A 571 14.33 15.10 -23.67
N PHE A 572 13.85 14.56 -22.54
CA PHE A 572 13.93 15.23 -21.25
C PHE A 572 15.37 15.42 -20.78
N TYR A 573 16.20 14.39 -20.90
CA TYR A 573 17.61 14.46 -20.53
C TYR A 573 18.37 15.52 -21.35
N ASN A 574 18.08 15.63 -22.66
CA ASN A 574 18.65 16.65 -23.53
C ASN A 574 18.20 18.06 -23.16
N MET A 575 16.96 18.22 -22.71
CA MET A 575 16.45 19.51 -22.24
C MET A 575 17.13 19.92 -20.92
N ASP A 576 17.28 18.96 -20.00
CA ASP A 576 17.91 19.20 -18.70
C ASP A 576 19.42 19.43 -18.80
N THR A 577 20.09 18.83 -19.78
CA THR A 577 21.54 18.98 -20.01
C THR A 577 21.96 20.29 -20.67
N GLN A 578 21.01 21.15 -21.04
CA GLN A 578 21.29 22.52 -21.48
C GLN A 578 21.53 23.49 -20.32
N LYS A 579 21.27 23.07 -19.07
CA LYS A 579 21.41 23.89 -17.85
C LYS A 579 22.22 23.15 -16.79
N ASN A 580 22.90 23.89 -15.93
CA ASN A 580 23.53 23.31 -14.73
C ASN A 580 22.48 23.04 -13.65
N LEU A 581 22.76 22.10 -12.76
CA LEU A 581 21.90 21.71 -11.64
C LEU A 581 21.50 22.90 -10.76
N SER A 582 22.43 23.84 -10.54
CA SER A 582 22.21 25.05 -9.74
C SER A 582 21.13 25.98 -10.33
N GLU A 583 20.92 25.95 -11.64
CA GLU A 583 19.91 26.77 -12.33
C GLU A 583 18.48 26.26 -12.10
N PHE A 584 18.33 25.00 -11.65
CA PHE A 584 17.05 24.41 -11.29
C PHE A 584 16.61 24.77 -9.86
N ARG A 585 17.52 25.22 -8.97
CA ARG A 585 17.18 25.60 -7.59
C ARG A 585 16.06 26.65 -7.56
N GLY A 586 16.15 27.67 -8.41
CA GLY A 586 15.14 28.74 -8.45
C GLY A 586 13.76 28.25 -8.89
N GLN A 587 13.71 27.17 -9.68
CA GLN A 587 12.46 26.58 -10.17
C GLN A 587 11.75 25.78 -9.08
N LEU A 588 12.42 25.39 -7.98
CA LEU A 588 11.74 24.80 -6.81
C LEU A 588 10.67 25.71 -6.19
N LYS A 589 10.67 27.01 -6.54
CA LYS A 589 9.61 27.96 -6.17
C LYS A 589 8.26 27.65 -6.84
N SER A 590 8.23 26.93 -7.97
CA SER A 590 6.97 26.49 -8.56
C SER A 590 6.39 25.27 -7.82
N ILE A 591 7.22 24.47 -7.14
CA ILE A 591 6.73 23.25 -6.48
C ILE A 591 6.20 23.59 -5.09
N LEU A 592 4.88 23.55 -4.91
CA LEU A 592 4.24 23.79 -3.61
C LEU A 592 4.59 22.65 -2.63
N PHE A 593 5.17 22.98 -1.49
CA PHE A 593 5.37 22.02 -0.39
C PHE A 593 4.10 21.93 0.48
N HIS A 594 3.62 23.08 0.95
CA HIS A 594 2.37 23.20 1.70
C HIS A 594 1.93 24.67 1.79
N GLU A 595 0.63 24.97 1.72
CA GLU A 595 0.08 26.35 1.68
C GLU A 595 0.64 27.28 2.77
N LYS A 596 0.80 26.79 4.01
CA LYS A 596 1.35 27.56 5.14
C LYS A 596 2.89 27.54 5.23
N LEU A 597 3.55 26.58 4.58
CA LEU A 597 5.00 26.36 4.72
C LEU A 597 5.79 26.82 3.48
N GLY A 598 5.07 27.20 2.42
CA GLY A 598 5.62 27.69 1.16
C GLY A 598 5.94 26.57 0.17
N THR A 599 6.98 26.83 -0.60
CA THR A 599 7.43 26.03 -1.74
C THR A 599 8.55 25.07 -1.33
N MET A 600 8.94 24.16 -2.23
CA MET A 600 10.12 23.32 -2.02
C MET A 600 11.39 24.16 -1.93
N LEU A 601 11.47 25.32 -2.60
CA LEU A 601 12.58 26.26 -2.40
C LEU A 601 12.61 26.78 -0.95
N ASP A 602 11.47 27.20 -0.41
CA ASP A 602 11.38 27.71 0.97
C ASP A 602 11.78 26.62 1.97
N LYS A 603 11.36 25.37 1.72
CA LYS A 603 11.82 24.20 2.49
C LYS A 603 13.34 24.04 2.47
N MET A 604 13.93 24.04 1.29
CA MET A 604 15.37 23.81 1.16
C MET A 604 16.21 24.97 1.71
N VAL A 605 15.70 26.20 1.69
CA VAL A 605 16.32 27.34 2.38
C VAL A 605 16.31 27.13 3.90
N ARG A 606 15.22 26.62 4.48
CA ARG A 606 15.19 26.28 5.92
C ARG A 606 16.19 25.20 6.27
N VAL A 607 16.26 24.14 5.47
CA VAL A 607 17.26 23.07 5.63
C VAL A 607 18.68 23.64 5.57
N GLU A 608 19.00 24.48 4.57
CA GLU A 608 20.30 25.14 4.45
C GLU A 608 20.66 26.00 5.68
N ASN A 609 19.67 26.62 6.33
CA ASN A 609 19.89 27.46 7.51
C ASN A 609 20.19 26.68 8.80
N VAL A 610 19.83 25.39 8.90
CA VAL A 610 20.00 24.60 10.13
C VAL A 610 21.09 23.53 10.04
N VAL A 611 21.57 23.22 8.84
CA VAL A 611 22.50 22.09 8.65
C VAL A 611 23.81 22.27 9.41
N ALA A 612 24.29 23.51 9.60
CA ALA A 612 25.54 23.77 10.31
C ALA A 612 25.45 23.39 11.79
N GLU A 613 24.40 23.86 12.48
CA GLU A 613 24.13 23.51 13.87
C GLU A 613 23.81 22.02 14.01
N LEU A 614 23.05 21.45 13.06
CA LEU A 614 22.76 20.01 13.07
C LEU A 614 24.00 19.14 12.87
N THR A 615 24.99 19.56 12.06
CA THR A 615 26.28 18.87 11.95
C THR A 615 26.92 18.71 13.33
N LEU A 616 26.95 19.79 14.12
CA LEU A 616 27.54 19.79 15.46
C LEU A 616 26.70 18.94 16.44
N VAL A 617 25.37 19.07 16.39
CA VAL A 617 24.45 18.30 17.25
C VAL A 617 24.53 16.79 16.98
N LEU A 618 24.77 16.38 15.73
CA LEU A 618 24.97 14.99 15.33
C LEU A 618 26.36 14.44 15.67
N GLY A 619 27.24 15.26 16.26
CA GLY A 619 28.61 14.88 16.60
C GLY A 619 29.52 14.67 15.38
N ILE A 620 29.19 15.29 14.25
CA ILE A 620 29.99 15.26 13.02
C ILE A 620 31.03 16.38 13.05
N ASN A 621 32.17 16.16 12.40
CA ASN A 621 33.29 17.10 12.39
C ASN A 621 32.86 18.48 11.84
N GLU A 622 33.18 19.54 12.57
CA GLU A 622 32.94 20.93 12.16
C GLU A 622 33.59 21.27 10.80
N GLY A 623 34.70 20.63 10.45
CA GLY A 623 35.36 20.79 9.15
C GLY A 623 34.51 20.36 7.95
N THR A 624 33.46 19.56 8.18
CA THR A 624 32.52 19.09 7.14
C THR A 624 31.43 20.13 6.84
N VAL A 625 31.19 21.09 7.73
CA VAL A 625 30.11 22.10 7.61
C VAL A 625 30.10 22.84 6.26
N PRO A 626 31.23 23.28 5.68
CA PRO A 626 31.23 23.94 4.37
C PRO A 626 30.65 23.03 3.27
N VAL A 627 31.02 21.74 3.25
CA VAL A 627 30.55 20.77 2.25
C VAL A 627 29.05 20.50 2.44
N VAL A 628 28.58 20.42 3.68
CA VAL A 628 27.13 20.27 3.97
C VAL A 628 26.33 21.46 3.48
N LYS A 629 26.83 22.69 3.67
CA LYS A 629 26.16 23.90 3.16
C LYS A 629 26.11 23.92 1.64
N ASP A 630 27.20 23.61 0.97
CA ASP A 630 27.26 23.56 -0.49
C ASP A 630 26.30 22.50 -1.05
N ALA A 631 26.22 21.32 -0.40
CA ALA A 631 25.25 20.29 -0.77
C ALA A 631 23.80 20.70 -0.47
N ALA A 632 23.51 21.34 0.68
CA ALA A 632 22.18 21.86 1.01
C ALA A 632 21.69 22.93 0.03
N ALA A 633 22.60 23.74 -0.50
CA ALA A 633 22.32 24.75 -1.52
C ALA A 633 21.92 24.12 -2.88
N LEU A 634 22.17 22.84 -3.12
CA LEU A 634 21.78 22.14 -4.35
C LEU A 634 20.74 21.04 -4.11
N ALA A 635 20.52 20.65 -2.87
CA ALA A 635 19.62 19.57 -2.49
C ALA A 635 18.21 19.74 -3.06
N MET A 636 17.70 18.63 -3.60
CA MET A 636 16.40 18.51 -4.27
C MET A 636 16.19 19.39 -5.52
N SER A 637 17.22 20.06 -6.05
CA SER A 637 17.08 20.88 -7.27
C SER A 637 16.68 20.04 -8.49
N ASP A 638 16.98 18.75 -8.47
CA ASP A 638 16.59 17.82 -9.52
C ASP A 638 15.06 17.60 -9.58
N LEU A 639 14.29 17.89 -8.54
CA LEU A 639 12.82 17.82 -8.58
C LEU A 639 12.21 18.73 -9.64
N ALA A 640 12.90 19.80 -10.02
CA ALA A 640 12.48 20.71 -11.09
C ALA A 640 13.03 20.32 -12.47
N THR A 641 13.79 19.22 -12.57
CA THR A 641 14.26 18.71 -13.86
C THR A 641 13.13 17.96 -14.57
N SER A 642 13.16 18.02 -15.88
CA SER A 642 12.12 17.45 -16.75
C SER A 642 12.08 15.93 -16.62
N ILE A 643 13.26 15.30 -16.50
CA ILE A 643 13.37 13.86 -16.34
C ILE A 643 12.79 13.38 -15.01
N VAL A 644 12.97 14.12 -13.91
CA VAL A 644 12.41 13.76 -12.60
C VAL A 644 10.92 14.08 -12.54
N THR A 645 10.48 15.11 -13.26
CA THR A 645 9.04 15.40 -13.40
C THR A 645 8.31 14.25 -14.10
N GLU A 646 8.87 13.69 -15.19
CA GLU A 646 8.30 12.49 -15.84
C GLU A 646 8.53 11.21 -15.00
N PHE A 647 9.72 11.06 -14.42
CA PHE A 647 10.15 9.85 -13.69
C PHE A 647 10.51 10.16 -12.24
N THR A 648 9.50 10.44 -11.41
CA THR A 648 9.70 10.90 -10.02
C THR A 648 10.51 9.94 -9.14
N SER A 649 10.59 8.65 -9.50
CA SER A 649 11.43 7.68 -8.80
C SER A 649 12.94 7.88 -8.99
N LEU A 650 13.34 8.72 -9.95
CA LEU A 650 14.73 9.08 -10.22
C LEU A 650 15.22 10.29 -9.41
N ALA A 651 14.36 10.88 -8.57
CA ALA A 651 14.76 11.94 -7.64
C ALA A 651 15.93 11.47 -6.75
N GLY A 652 16.89 12.36 -6.51
CA GLY A 652 18.17 12.08 -5.84
C GLY A 652 19.20 11.43 -6.75
N ILE A 653 18.81 10.41 -7.53
CA ILE A 653 19.71 9.74 -8.49
C ILE A 653 20.15 10.72 -9.58
N MET A 654 19.20 11.49 -10.12
CA MET A 654 19.51 12.50 -11.13
C MET A 654 20.24 13.70 -10.53
N ALA A 655 19.97 14.07 -9.28
CA ALA A 655 20.79 15.09 -8.59
C ALA A 655 22.26 14.68 -8.54
N HIS A 656 22.57 13.45 -8.13
CA HIS A 656 23.93 12.90 -8.14
C HIS A 656 24.53 12.91 -9.55
N HIS A 657 23.79 12.40 -10.54
CA HIS A 657 24.25 12.35 -11.92
C HIS A 657 24.58 13.75 -12.49
N TYR A 658 23.69 14.71 -12.31
CA TYR A 658 23.90 16.09 -12.79
C TYR A 658 25.00 16.82 -12.03
N ALA A 659 25.14 16.58 -10.72
CA ALA A 659 26.23 17.14 -9.93
C ALA A 659 27.60 16.69 -10.45
N LEU A 660 27.78 15.40 -10.72
CA LEU A 660 29.02 14.88 -11.29
C LEU A 660 29.29 15.43 -12.70
N ARG A 661 28.25 15.50 -13.54
CA ARG A 661 28.35 16.08 -14.89
C ARG A 661 28.81 17.54 -14.85
N ASP A 662 28.30 18.31 -13.89
CA ASP A 662 28.64 19.73 -13.70
C ASP A 662 30.01 19.93 -13.03
N GLY A 663 30.74 18.84 -12.72
CA GLY A 663 32.08 18.88 -12.15
C GLY A 663 32.12 19.13 -10.64
N LEU A 664 31.01 18.90 -9.93
CA LEU A 664 30.97 19.01 -8.47
C LEU A 664 31.72 17.84 -7.79
N PRO A 665 32.26 18.06 -6.57
CA PRO A 665 32.87 17.00 -5.79
C PRO A 665 31.95 15.79 -5.57
N GLU A 666 32.51 14.59 -5.63
CA GLU A 666 31.79 13.32 -5.41
C GLU A 666 31.05 13.29 -4.06
N GLU A 667 31.65 13.85 -3.02
CA GLU A 667 31.03 13.95 -1.69
C GLU A 667 29.72 14.77 -1.70
N ILE A 668 29.65 15.83 -2.52
CA ILE A 668 28.43 16.63 -2.70
C ILE A 668 27.41 15.83 -3.52
N ALA A 669 27.85 15.23 -4.64
CA ALA A 669 26.96 14.44 -5.49
C ALA A 669 26.30 13.29 -4.70
N GLU A 670 27.08 12.56 -3.89
CA GLU A 670 26.57 11.46 -3.06
C GLU A 670 25.57 11.98 -2.02
N ALA A 671 25.85 13.11 -1.37
CA ALA A 671 24.93 13.72 -0.41
C ALA A 671 23.57 14.11 -1.03
N LEU A 672 23.57 14.56 -2.29
CA LEU A 672 22.36 14.90 -3.04
C LEU A 672 21.50 13.67 -3.38
N PHE A 673 22.10 12.50 -3.52
CA PHE A 673 21.37 11.24 -3.60
C PHE A 673 20.88 10.79 -2.22
N GLU A 674 21.77 10.82 -1.24
CA GLU A 674 21.55 10.31 0.12
C GLU A 674 20.48 11.07 0.91
N ILE A 675 20.21 12.35 0.62
CA ILE A 675 19.12 13.11 1.28
C ILE A 675 17.75 12.41 1.13
N THR A 676 17.53 11.72 0.00
CA THR A 676 16.28 11.00 -0.27
C THR A 676 16.17 9.67 0.49
N LEU A 677 17.29 9.15 1.02
CA LEU A 677 17.36 7.85 1.67
C LEU A 677 17.04 7.93 3.17
N PRO A 678 16.39 6.88 3.75
CA PRO A 678 15.71 5.79 3.07
C PRO A 678 14.36 6.26 2.46
N ARG A 679 14.01 5.75 1.28
CA ARG A 679 12.76 6.09 0.58
C ARG A 679 11.57 5.27 1.04
N PHE A 680 11.82 4.08 1.57
CA PHE A 680 10.84 3.15 2.14
C PHE A 680 11.49 2.30 3.24
N SER A 681 10.67 1.58 4.01
CA SER A 681 11.17 0.71 5.09
C SER A 681 12.05 -0.41 4.52
N GLY A 682 13.28 -0.53 5.02
CA GLY A 682 14.26 -1.52 4.53
C GLY A 682 15.04 -1.10 3.27
N ASP A 683 14.91 0.15 2.82
CA ASP A 683 15.79 0.74 1.80
C ASP A 683 17.21 0.94 2.35
N VAL A 684 18.16 1.23 1.46
CA VAL A 684 19.51 1.62 1.87
C VAL A 684 19.48 2.95 2.64
N LEU A 685 20.40 3.09 3.59
CA LEU A 685 20.56 4.29 4.42
C LEU A 685 21.70 5.19 3.90
N PRO A 686 21.64 6.50 4.18
CA PRO A 686 22.77 7.40 3.96
C PRO A 686 23.98 6.94 4.76
N LYS A 687 25.16 6.94 4.14
CA LYS A 687 26.43 6.47 4.70
C LYS A 687 27.41 7.61 4.91
N THR A 688 27.39 8.65 4.07
CA THR A 688 28.30 9.79 4.21
C THR A 688 27.83 10.69 5.35
N ASP A 689 28.77 11.32 6.06
CA ASP A 689 28.40 12.28 7.11
C ASP A 689 27.58 13.44 6.53
N VAL A 690 27.93 13.92 5.33
CA VAL A 690 27.20 14.99 4.62
C VAL A 690 25.75 14.58 4.32
N GLY A 691 25.56 13.41 3.72
CA GLY A 691 24.24 12.89 3.39
C GLY A 691 23.39 12.58 4.63
N ILE A 692 24.00 12.08 5.72
CA ILE A 692 23.31 11.88 7.00
C ILE A 692 22.77 13.21 7.53
N VAL A 693 23.56 14.29 7.54
CA VAL A 693 23.08 15.60 8.02
C VAL A 693 21.90 16.09 7.17
N LEU A 694 22.00 16.03 5.85
CA LEU A 694 20.92 16.47 4.96
C LEU A 694 19.65 15.65 5.12
N ALA A 695 19.78 14.31 5.15
CA ALA A 695 18.66 13.39 5.31
C ALA A 695 17.94 13.58 6.66
N VAL A 696 18.68 13.88 7.73
CA VAL A 696 18.11 14.21 9.04
C VAL A 696 17.44 15.59 9.01
N ALA A 697 18.11 16.61 8.49
CA ALA A 697 17.59 17.98 8.44
C ALA A 697 16.27 18.07 7.67
N ASP A 698 16.19 17.45 6.49
CA ASP A 698 14.98 17.42 5.67
C ASP A 698 13.77 16.77 6.38
N ARG A 699 14.03 15.66 7.10
CA ARG A 699 13.00 14.92 7.85
C ARG A 699 12.55 15.70 9.08
N LEU A 700 13.47 16.33 9.80
CA LEU A 700 13.12 17.19 10.94
C LEU A 700 12.30 18.40 10.49
N ASP A 701 12.68 19.07 9.38
CA ASP A 701 11.90 20.19 8.82
C ASP A 701 10.47 19.75 8.49
N SER A 702 10.34 18.62 7.79
CA SER A 702 9.04 18.07 7.41
C SER A 702 8.20 17.72 8.63
N LEU A 703 8.78 17.11 9.67
CA LEU A 703 8.07 16.75 10.90
C LEU A 703 7.60 17.99 11.66
N VAL A 704 8.49 18.96 11.91
CA VAL A 704 8.17 20.16 12.69
C VAL A 704 7.18 21.05 11.93
N GLY A 705 7.45 21.35 10.65
CA GLY A 705 6.62 22.22 9.84
C GLY A 705 5.21 21.67 9.64
N LEU A 706 5.07 20.38 9.29
CA LEU A 706 3.76 19.79 9.02
C LEU A 706 2.93 19.58 10.29
N PHE A 707 3.55 19.26 11.43
CA PHE A 707 2.82 19.26 12.71
C PHE A 707 2.35 20.66 13.09
N GLY A 708 3.21 21.69 12.94
CA GLY A 708 2.84 23.09 13.18
C GLY A 708 1.74 23.60 12.24
N ALA A 709 1.69 23.08 11.01
CA ALA A 709 0.63 23.41 10.04
C ALA A 709 -0.73 22.76 10.36
N GLY A 710 -0.76 21.77 11.26
CA GLY A 710 -1.94 21.00 11.63
C GLY A 710 -2.14 19.72 10.79
N CYS A 711 -1.10 19.24 10.10
CA CYS A 711 -1.16 18.09 9.18
C CYS A 711 -0.80 16.75 9.84
N GLN A 712 -1.14 16.62 11.12
CA GLN A 712 -0.80 15.45 11.93
C GLN A 712 -1.54 14.20 11.40
N PRO A 713 -0.87 13.03 11.32
CA PRO A 713 -1.50 11.84 10.75
C PRO A 713 -2.57 11.27 11.68
N SER A 714 -3.74 10.96 11.13
CA SER A 714 -4.83 10.26 11.81
C SER A 714 -4.64 8.74 11.75
N SER A 715 -5.37 7.95 12.53
CA SER A 715 -5.25 6.47 12.54
C SER A 715 -5.37 5.84 11.14
N SER A 716 -6.21 6.38 10.26
CA SER A 716 -6.48 5.83 8.92
C SER A 716 -5.86 6.61 7.75
N ASN A 717 -5.29 7.79 7.99
CA ASN A 717 -4.79 8.65 6.90
C ASN A 717 -3.48 9.37 7.28
N ASP A 718 -2.49 9.32 6.39
CA ASP A 718 -1.19 10.00 6.49
C ASP A 718 -0.80 10.56 5.12
N PRO A 719 -1.39 11.70 4.71
CA PRO A 719 -1.27 12.23 3.35
C PRO A 719 0.16 12.66 2.99
N PHE A 720 0.96 13.06 3.97
CA PHE A 720 2.35 13.49 3.78
C PHE A 720 3.38 12.40 4.11
N GLY A 721 2.94 11.20 4.48
CA GLY A 721 3.82 10.09 4.82
C GLY A 721 4.70 10.34 6.05
N LEU A 722 4.22 11.11 7.03
CA LEU A 722 4.95 11.47 8.25
C LEU A 722 5.38 10.24 9.05
N ARG A 723 4.61 9.15 9.03
CA ARG A 723 5.02 7.87 9.67
C ARG A 723 6.29 7.32 9.05
N ARG A 724 6.37 7.33 7.71
CA ARG A 724 7.54 6.85 6.97
C ARG A 724 8.73 7.76 7.18
N ILE A 725 8.53 9.08 7.13
CA ILE A 725 9.56 10.09 7.41
C ILE A 725 10.15 9.88 8.81
N SER A 726 9.30 9.74 9.82
CA SER A 726 9.73 9.54 11.21
C SER A 726 10.41 8.18 11.43
N TYR A 727 9.93 7.11 10.81
CA TYR A 727 10.58 5.80 10.89
C TYR A 727 11.97 5.84 10.25
N GLY A 728 12.08 6.40 9.04
CA GLY A 728 13.36 6.58 8.36
C GLY A 728 14.34 7.46 9.14
N LEU A 729 13.86 8.51 9.81
CA LEU A 729 14.69 9.30 10.73
C LEU A 729 15.28 8.42 11.83
N VAL A 730 14.46 7.62 12.52
CA VAL A 730 14.96 6.75 13.61
C VAL A 730 15.96 5.73 13.09
N GLN A 731 15.72 5.11 11.93
CA GLN A 731 16.66 4.17 11.31
C GLN A 731 18.01 4.83 11.03
N ILE A 732 18.02 6.02 10.42
CA ILE A 732 19.27 6.77 10.15
C ILE A 732 20.05 6.96 11.45
N LEU A 733 19.39 7.35 12.53
CA LEU A 733 20.06 7.67 13.80
C LEU A 733 20.58 6.43 14.52
N VAL A 734 19.77 5.37 14.56
CA VAL A 734 20.13 4.12 15.25
C VAL A 734 21.22 3.38 14.50
N GLU A 735 21.07 3.17 13.19
CA GLU A 735 22.01 2.34 12.41
C GLU A 735 23.34 3.06 12.14
N ASN A 736 23.33 4.39 11.91
CA ASN A 736 24.56 5.19 11.79
C ASN A 736 25.14 5.63 13.15
N LYS A 737 24.58 5.14 14.27
CA LYS A 737 25.10 5.39 15.63
C LYS A 737 25.21 6.87 15.98
N LYS A 738 24.28 7.68 15.49
CA LYS A 738 24.26 9.13 15.71
C LYS A 738 23.44 9.43 16.95
N ASN A 739 24.13 9.77 18.03
CA ASN A 739 23.47 10.15 19.29
C ASN A 739 23.30 11.67 19.34
N PHE A 740 22.06 12.13 19.50
CA PHE A 740 21.79 13.54 19.78
C PHE A 740 20.49 13.72 20.57
N ASP A 741 20.33 14.92 21.12
CA ASP A 741 19.14 15.34 21.87
C ASP A 741 18.03 15.77 20.89
N LEU A 742 17.02 14.91 20.73
CA LEU A 742 15.92 15.09 19.79
C LEU A 742 15.19 16.41 20.01
N THR A 743 14.90 16.75 21.26
CA THR A 743 14.22 17.99 21.63
C THR A 743 15.04 19.22 21.21
N LYS A 744 16.37 19.20 21.41
CA LYS A 744 17.23 20.30 20.96
C LYS A 744 17.22 20.46 19.45
N ALA A 745 17.35 19.38 18.67
CA ALA A 745 17.33 19.50 17.22
C ALA A 745 15.97 19.97 16.69
N LEU A 746 14.87 19.47 17.26
CA LEU A 746 13.52 19.93 16.91
C LEU A 746 13.31 21.41 17.25
N THR A 747 13.90 21.89 18.36
CA THR A 747 13.86 23.31 18.73
C THR A 747 14.63 24.16 17.72
N LEU A 748 15.83 23.74 17.30
CA LEU A 748 16.60 24.44 16.26
C LEU A 748 15.81 24.53 14.93
N VAL A 749 15.18 23.43 14.52
CA VAL A 749 14.38 23.40 13.29
C VAL A 749 13.09 24.21 13.41
N ALA A 750 12.52 24.30 14.61
CA ALA A 750 11.35 25.14 14.89
C ALA A 750 11.64 26.64 14.72
N GLU A 751 12.86 27.09 15.02
CA GLU A 751 13.27 28.50 14.92
C GLU A 751 13.29 29.03 13.48
N VAL A 752 13.50 28.15 12.49
CA VAL A 752 13.54 28.52 11.07
C VAL A 752 12.21 28.35 10.33
N GLN A 753 11.17 27.84 11.00
CA GLN A 753 9.85 27.65 10.37
C GLN A 753 9.19 29.01 10.04
N PRO A 754 8.41 29.09 8.94
CA PRO A 754 7.72 30.33 8.56
C PRO A 754 6.48 30.61 9.44
N ILE A 755 6.11 29.64 10.28
CA ILE A 755 5.01 29.70 11.22
C ILE A 755 5.54 29.57 12.64
N ARG A 756 4.81 30.14 13.60
CA ARG A 756 5.13 29.95 15.02
C ARG A 756 4.91 28.50 15.42
N ILE A 757 5.94 27.88 15.98
CA ILE A 757 5.88 26.54 16.55
C ILE A 757 5.89 26.66 18.07
N ASP A 758 4.81 26.24 18.72
CA ASP A 758 4.72 26.22 20.17
C ASP A 758 5.40 24.95 20.74
N SER A 759 5.80 25.00 22.01
CA SER A 759 6.47 23.87 22.69
C SER A 759 5.65 22.58 22.68
N ASP A 760 4.32 22.69 22.67
CA ASP A 760 3.41 21.53 22.62
C ASP A 760 3.57 20.76 21.30
N VAL A 761 3.76 21.47 20.19
CA VAL A 761 4.01 20.86 18.88
C VAL A 761 5.33 20.07 18.88
N ILE A 762 6.37 20.62 19.49
CA ILE A 762 7.66 19.92 19.65
C ILE A 762 7.47 18.64 20.47
N ASN A 763 6.73 18.72 21.58
CA ASN A 763 6.42 17.56 22.42
C ASN A 763 5.61 16.48 21.66
N GLU A 764 4.64 16.90 20.84
CA GLU A 764 3.88 15.98 19.97
C GLU A 764 4.79 15.28 18.95
N VAL A 765 5.72 16.00 18.32
CA VAL A 765 6.70 15.42 17.39
C VAL A 765 7.64 14.46 18.11
N VAL A 766 8.15 14.80 19.30
CA VAL A 766 8.96 13.89 20.13
C VAL A 766 8.20 12.60 20.43
N GLN A 767 6.94 12.70 20.86
CA GLN A 767 6.10 11.52 21.11
C GLN A 767 5.87 10.71 19.84
N PHE A 768 5.68 11.37 18.71
CA PHE A 768 5.47 10.71 17.43
C PHE A 768 6.71 9.92 16.98
N VAL A 769 7.90 10.51 17.08
CA VAL A 769 9.19 9.85 16.80
C VAL A 769 9.45 8.71 17.80
N THR A 770 9.15 8.93 19.08
CA THR A 770 9.29 7.91 20.13
C THR A 770 8.44 6.66 19.83
N ARG A 771 7.22 6.82 19.33
CA ARG A 771 6.37 5.68 18.93
C ARG A 771 6.95 4.90 17.74
N ARG A 772 7.67 5.55 16.82
CA ARG A 772 8.34 4.86 15.72
C ARG A 772 9.61 4.15 16.17
N LEU A 773 10.32 4.72 17.15
CA LEU A 773 11.41 4.02 17.82
C LEU A 773 10.92 2.81 18.62
N GLU A 774 9.77 2.91 19.31
CA GLU A 774 9.13 1.74 19.96
C GLU A 774 8.87 0.64 18.94
N GLN A 775 8.28 1.00 17.80
CA GLN A 775 8.02 0.05 16.71
C GLN A 775 9.31 -0.60 16.20
N LEU A 776 10.34 0.18 15.86
CA LEU A 776 11.62 -0.33 15.37
C LEU A 776 12.23 -1.38 16.33
N LEU A 777 12.28 -1.07 17.62
CA LEU A 777 12.87 -1.96 18.64
C LEU A 777 12.05 -3.23 18.88
N VAL A 778 10.71 -3.14 18.78
CA VAL A 778 9.85 -4.33 18.84
C VAL A 778 10.00 -5.19 17.60
N ASP A 779 10.11 -4.59 16.42
CA ASP A 779 10.32 -5.29 15.15
C ASP A 779 11.70 -6.00 15.13
N GLU A 780 12.70 -5.49 15.84
CA GLU A 780 13.99 -6.16 16.13
C GLU A 780 13.88 -7.34 17.12
N GLY A 781 12.70 -7.56 17.71
CA GLY A 781 12.42 -8.69 18.61
C GLY A 781 12.68 -8.43 20.10
N ILE A 782 12.84 -7.17 20.51
CA ILE A 782 13.01 -6.80 21.93
C ILE A 782 11.66 -6.87 22.66
N ASN A 783 11.66 -7.33 23.91
CA ASN A 783 10.44 -7.41 24.70
C ASN A 783 9.76 -6.03 24.87
N TYR A 784 8.46 -5.96 24.61
CA TYR A 784 7.71 -4.69 24.61
C TYR A 784 7.77 -3.93 25.95
N GLU A 785 7.88 -4.62 27.10
CA GLU A 785 7.97 -3.98 28.42
C GLU A 785 9.35 -3.35 28.65
N ILE A 786 10.39 -3.99 28.13
CA ILE A 786 11.76 -3.47 28.16
C ILE A 786 11.84 -2.23 27.26
N VAL A 787 11.30 -2.30 26.04
CA VAL A 787 11.27 -1.15 25.13
C VAL A 787 10.59 0.04 25.80
N ARG A 788 9.39 -0.14 26.36
CA ARG A 788 8.66 0.95 27.02
C ARG A 788 9.38 1.55 28.21
N SER A 789 9.98 0.71 29.06
CA SER A 789 10.72 1.21 30.23
C SER A 789 11.95 2.02 29.82
N VAL A 790 12.69 1.59 28.79
CA VAL A 790 13.83 2.34 28.26
C VAL A 790 13.40 3.65 27.61
N LEU A 791 12.33 3.64 26.82
CA LEU A 791 11.84 4.85 26.15
C LEU A 791 11.32 5.91 27.13
N MET A 792 10.77 5.52 28.29
CA MET A 792 10.39 6.49 29.32
C MET A 792 11.56 7.36 29.80
N GLU A 793 12.78 6.81 29.84
CA GLU A 793 13.98 7.50 30.34
C GLU A 793 14.87 8.06 29.23
N ARG A 794 14.91 7.39 28.06
CA ARG A 794 15.94 7.65 27.02
C ARG A 794 15.39 7.99 25.64
N ALA A 795 14.07 8.09 25.45
CA ALA A 795 13.49 8.34 24.12
C ALA A 795 14.02 9.60 23.42
N ASN A 796 14.47 10.60 24.18
CA ASN A 796 15.05 11.82 23.62
C ASN A 796 16.39 11.60 22.90
N CYS A 797 17.05 10.44 23.09
CA CYS A 797 18.30 10.07 22.44
C CYS A 797 18.12 8.71 21.74
N PRO A 798 17.63 8.67 20.48
CA PRO A 798 17.18 7.43 19.84
C PRO A 798 18.23 6.31 19.78
N TYR A 799 19.47 6.63 19.41
CA TYR A 799 20.54 5.64 19.36
C TYR A 799 20.89 5.10 20.76
N LEU A 800 21.00 5.98 21.77
CA LEU A 800 21.25 5.57 23.14
C LEU A 800 20.11 4.68 23.68
N ALA A 801 18.86 5.01 23.37
CA ALA A 801 17.71 4.20 23.73
C ALA A 801 17.76 2.81 23.09
N SER A 802 18.10 2.71 21.81
CA SER A 802 18.29 1.42 21.12
C SER A 802 19.39 0.59 21.77
N GLN A 803 20.56 1.18 22.04
CA GLN A 803 21.64 0.49 22.75
C GLN A 803 21.19 -0.01 24.13
N THR A 804 20.51 0.86 24.89
CA THR A 804 20.03 0.53 26.24
C THR A 804 18.98 -0.58 26.20
N ALA A 805 18.09 -0.58 25.21
CA ALA A 805 17.07 -1.62 25.03
C ALA A 805 17.70 -2.98 24.73
N ALA A 806 18.71 -3.03 23.86
CA ALA A 806 19.46 -4.24 23.56
C ALA A 806 20.23 -4.76 24.79
N GLU A 807 20.89 -3.87 25.53
CA GLU A 807 21.60 -4.21 26.77
C GLU A 807 20.65 -4.71 27.87
N MET A 808 19.49 -4.07 28.02
CA MET A 808 18.45 -4.48 28.97
C MET A 808 17.80 -5.81 28.59
N GLU A 809 17.55 -6.06 27.30
CA GLU A 809 17.06 -7.35 26.80
C GLU A 809 18.05 -8.47 27.14
N ALA A 810 19.35 -8.24 26.90
CA ALA A 810 20.40 -9.18 27.28
C ALA A 810 20.45 -9.39 28.81
N PHE A 811 20.35 -8.31 29.59
CA PHE A 811 20.34 -8.37 31.05
C PHE A 811 19.11 -9.10 31.61
N SER A 812 17.94 -8.95 30.97
CA SER A 812 16.70 -9.59 31.41
C SER A 812 16.75 -11.12 31.39
N ARG A 813 17.66 -11.69 30.59
CA ARG A 813 17.91 -13.13 30.47
C ARG A 813 18.86 -13.67 31.55
N THR A 814 19.42 -12.81 32.38
CA THR A 814 20.29 -13.21 33.50
C THR A 814 19.48 -13.64 34.73
N GLN A 815 20.10 -14.38 35.65
CA GLN A 815 19.44 -14.79 36.90
C GLN A 815 19.25 -13.63 37.89
N ASP A 816 19.91 -12.50 37.66
CA ASP A 816 19.94 -11.37 38.59
C ASP A 816 18.80 -10.40 38.35
N PHE A 817 18.35 -10.25 37.09
CA PHE A 817 17.24 -9.36 36.75
C PHE A 817 15.94 -9.66 37.51
N PRO A 818 15.44 -10.93 37.57
CA PRO A 818 14.24 -11.24 38.37
C PRO A 818 14.38 -10.89 39.84
N LYS A 819 15.58 -11.08 40.44
CA LYS A 819 15.82 -10.76 41.85
C LYS A 819 15.77 -9.26 42.11
N ILE A 820 16.34 -8.47 41.22
CA ILE A 820 16.27 -7.00 41.29
C ILE A 820 14.81 -6.54 41.15
N VAL A 821 14.08 -7.04 40.15
CA VAL A 821 12.67 -6.68 39.95
C VAL A 821 11.84 -7.05 41.19
N GLU A 822 12.06 -8.23 41.79
CA GLU A 822 11.38 -8.65 43.01
C GLU A 822 11.70 -7.72 44.19
N ALA A 823 12.99 -7.41 44.42
CA ALA A 823 13.43 -6.52 45.50
C ALA A 823 12.80 -5.12 45.41
N TYR A 824 12.68 -4.57 44.20
CA TYR A 824 12.09 -3.24 43.97
C TYR A 824 10.55 -3.26 43.92
N SER A 825 9.94 -4.42 43.67
CA SER A 825 8.47 -4.52 43.53
C SER A 825 7.71 -4.17 44.80
N ARG A 826 8.27 -4.51 45.97
CA ARG A 826 7.61 -4.31 47.27
C ARG A 826 7.59 -2.83 47.68
N PRO A 827 8.71 -2.07 47.61
CA PRO A 827 8.68 -0.61 47.76
C PRO A 827 7.69 0.06 46.81
N VAL A 828 7.76 -0.24 45.50
CA VAL A 828 6.91 0.38 44.48
C VAL A 828 5.42 0.13 44.73
N ARG A 829 5.04 -1.09 45.17
CA ARG A 829 3.65 -1.41 45.55
C ARG A 829 3.17 -0.65 46.78
N ILE A 830 4.04 -0.41 47.77
CA ILE A 830 3.70 0.30 49.01
C ILE A 830 3.43 1.78 48.73
N ILE A 831 4.13 2.38 47.77
CA ILE A 831 4.00 3.80 47.42
C ILE A 831 2.95 4.08 46.33
N ARG A 832 2.54 3.06 45.57
CA ARG A 832 1.57 3.20 44.47
C ARG A 832 0.26 3.83 44.97
N GLY A 833 -0.11 4.97 44.38
CA GLY A 833 -1.34 5.71 44.71
C GLY A 833 -1.22 6.66 45.91
N LYS A 834 -0.02 6.83 46.48
CA LYS A 834 0.27 7.85 47.51
C LYS A 834 0.91 9.08 46.87
N GLN A 835 0.54 10.27 47.35
CA GLN A 835 1.24 11.51 47.00
C GLN A 835 2.55 11.53 47.81
N ILE A 836 3.68 11.38 47.13
CA ILE A 836 5.01 11.55 47.69
C ILE A 836 5.52 12.90 47.21
N GLU A 837 5.88 13.79 48.14
CA GLU A 837 6.51 15.05 47.80
C GLU A 837 8.01 14.81 47.62
N SER A 838 8.59 15.28 46.53
CA SER A 838 10.02 15.15 46.22
C SER A 838 10.95 15.86 47.22
N ALA A 839 10.39 16.60 48.18
CA ALA A 839 11.09 17.29 49.26
C ALA A 839 11.21 16.47 50.56
N TRP A 840 10.77 15.20 50.58
CA TRP A 840 10.94 14.34 51.74
C TRP A 840 12.40 13.95 51.91
N GLU A 841 13.06 14.49 52.94
CA GLU A 841 14.42 14.13 53.31
C GLU A 841 14.42 13.02 54.38
N VAL A 842 15.27 12.02 54.18
CA VAL A 842 15.44 10.92 55.15
C VAL A 842 16.34 11.39 56.30
N ASP A 843 15.78 11.48 57.50
CA ASP A 843 16.54 11.79 58.72
C ASP A 843 17.11 10.50 59.36
N ALA A 844 18.37 10.22 59.05
CA ALA A 844 19.09 9.05 59.53
C ALA A 844 19.29 9.02 61.07
N SER A 845 19.11 10.14 61.77
CA SER A 845 19.25 10.20 63.24
C SER A 845 18.13 9.48 63.99
N VAL A 846 17.06 9.11 63.28
CA VAL A 846 15.82 8.57 63.83
C VAL A 846 15.70 7.05 63.63
N PHE A 847 16.68 6.41 62.97
CA PHE A 847 16.68 4.96 62.74
C PHE A 847 16.83 4.20 64.06
N GLU A 848 15.89 3.30 64.34
CA GLU A 848 15.83 2.51 65.57
C GLU A 848 16.52 1.15 65.40
N LYS A 849 16.51 0.61 64.17
CA LYS A 849 17.03 -0.71 63.85
C LYS A 849 18.26 -0.64 62.96
N GLU A 850 19.14 -1.63 63.07
CA GLU A 850 20.36 -1.71 62.26
C GLU A 850 20.05 -1.97 60.79
N GLU A 851 18.95 -2.66 60.48
CA GLU A 851 18.48 -2.89 59.11
C GLU A 851 18.05 -1.59 58.40
N GLU A 852 17.54 -0.60 59.14
CA GLU A 852 17.20 0.73 58.60
C GLU A 852 18.46 1.50 58.19
N LYS A 853 19.52 1.45 59.03
CA LYS A 853 20.82 2.06 58.74
C LYS A 853 21.55 1.37 57.59
N ALA A 854 21.51 0.03 57.55
CA ALA A 854 22.15 -0.78 56.52
C ALA A 854 21.53 -0.53 55.13
N LEU A 855 20.18 -0.47 55.06
CA LEU A 855 19.49 -0.14 53.81
C LEU A 855 19.81 1.29 53.36
N TRP A 856 19.81 2.27 54.27
CA TRP A 856 20.14 3.66 53.92
C TRP A 856 21.59 3.81 53.41
N SER A 857 22.55 3.14 54.04
CA SER A 857 23.94 3.14 53.57
C SER A 857 24.09 2.49 52.18
N ALA A 858 23.42 1.36 51.95
CA ALA A 858 23.45 0.69 50.64
C ALA A 858 22.74 1.52 49.56
N TYR A 859 21.67 2.23 49.91
CA TYR A 859 20.99 3.18 49.02
C TYR A 859 21.89 4.34 48.63
N LEU A 860 22.58 4.97 49.59
CA LEU A 860 23.51 6.06 49.28
C LEU A 860 24.65 5.59 48.35
N GLU A 861 25.18 4.38 48.57
CA GLU A 861 26.21 3.81 47.68
C GLU A 861 25.67 3.51 46.28
N ALA A 862 24.46 2.96 46.17
CA ALA A 862 23.82 2.71 44.87
C ALA A 862 23.47 4.03 44.16
N ALA A 863 22.99 5.03 44.88
CA ALA A 863 22.62 6.35 44.35
C ALA A 863 23.83 7.11 43.83
N ASP A 864 25.00 7.01 44.48
CA ASP A 864 26.25 7.63 44.00
C ASP A 864 26.71 7.04 42.66
N LYS A 865 26.38 5.76 42.40
CA LYS A 865 26.70 5.05 41.15
C LYS A 865 25.67 5.26 40.03
N ILE A 866 24.45 5.70 40.35
CA ILE A 866 23.35 5.87 39.39
C ILE A 866 23.18 7.37 39.09
N HIS A 867 23.59 7.78 37.91
CA HIS A 867 23.46 9.15 37.41
C HIS A 867 22.84 9.18 36.00
N PRO A 868 22.37 10.35 35.51
CA PRO A 868 21.94 10.49 34.12
C PRO A 868 23.04 10.01 33.17
N GLY A 869 22.71 9.07 32.27
CA GLY A 869 23.65 8.49 31.30
C GLY A 869 24.44 7.25 31.77
N VAL A 870 24.18 6.71 32.97
CA VAL A 870 24.80 5.45 33.44
C VAL A 870 24.51 4.28 32.48
N ASP A 871 25.46 3.37 32.25
CA ASP A 871 25.21 2.17 31.43
C ASP A 871 24.41 1.09 32.18
N VAL A 872 23.83 0.14 31.45
CA VAL A 872 22.97 -0.92 32.04
C VAL A 872 23.75 -1.79 33.01
N LYS A 873 25.03 -2.05 32.74
CA LYS A 873 25.86 -2.91 33.59
C LYS A 873 26.11 -2.26 34.95
N THR A 874 26.49 -0.99 34.96
CA THR A 874 26.74 -0.22 36.18
C THR A 874 25.44 -0.04 36.97
N PHE A 875 24.31 0.19 36.29
CA PHE A 875 22.99 0.20 36.92
C PHE A 875 22.65 -1.15 37.58
N ALA A 876 22.90 -2.26 36.88
CA ALA A 876 22.67 -3.60 37.41
C ALA A 876 23.54 -3.90 38.63
N GLU A 877 24.84 -3.61 38.55
CA GLU A 877 25.81 -3.80 39.64
C GLU A 877 25.44 -2.96 40.87
N ALA A 878 25.02 -1.71 40.69
CA ALA A 878 24.54 -0.85 41.77
C ALA A 878 23.24 -1.38 42.40
N SER A 879 22.30 -1.86 41.57
CA SER A 879 21.01 -2.41 42.03
C SER A 879 21.15 -3.71 42.80
N LEU A 880 22.16 -4.54 42.49
CA LEU A 880 22.45 -5.77 43.22
C LEU A 880 22.83 -5.52 44.68
N LEU A 881 23.46 -4.38 45.00
CA LEU A 881 23.84 -4.00 46.36
C LEU A 881 22.61 -3.84 47.29
N LEU A 882 21.44 -3.57 46.71
CA LEU A 882 20.21 -3.28 47.44
C LEU A 882 19.39 -4.52 47.78
N ILE A 883 19.64 -5.67 47.15
CA ILE A 883 18.79 -6.87 47.30
C ILE A 883 18.76 -7.33 48.75
N HIS A 884 19.92 -7.68 49.34
CA HIS A 884 19.96 -8.20 50.72
C HIS A 884 19.49 -7.16 51.76
N PRO A 885 19.94 -5.88 51.72
CA PRO A 885 19.43 -4.87 52.65
C PRO A 885 17.91 -4.65 52.57
N LEU A 886 17.32 -4.71 51.37
CA LEU A 886 15.86 -4.60 51.21
C LEU A 886 15.12 -5.81 51.79
N GLU A 887 15.61 -7.02 51.53
CA GLU A 887 15.03 -8.26 52.11
C GLU A 887 15.07 -8.23 53.64
N ASP A 888 16.23 -7.90 54.22
CA ASP A 888 16.41 -7.83 55.67
C ASP A 888 15.54 -6.75 56.29
N PHE A 889 15.46 -5.56 55.67
CA PHE A 889 14.57 -4.49 56.11
C PHE A 889 13.10 -4.97 56.11
N PHE A 890 12.62 -5.58 55.04
CA PHE A 890 11.21 -5.96 54.94
C PHE A 890 10.82 -7.20 55.76
N ASN A 891 11.79 -8.04 56.12
CA ASN A 891 11.59 -9.19 57.01
C ASN A 891 11.61 -8.77 58.49
N ASN A 892 12.42 -7.78 58.85
CA ASN A 892 12.68 -7.43 60.25
C ASN A 892 12.03 -6.08 60.67
N VAL A 893 11.63 -5.23 59.74
CA VAL A 893 11.06 -3.89 59.99
C VAL A 893 9.60 -3.81 59.54
N PHE A 894 8.70 -3.44 60.46
CA PHE A 894 7.28 -3.31 60.16
C PHE A 894 6.96 -1.90 59.62
N VAL A 895 6.65 -1.80 58.32
CA VAL A 895 6.46 -0.53 57.62
C VAL A 895 5.09 0.12 57.89
N MET A 896 4.06 -0.66 58.20
CA MET A 896 2.70 -0.16 58.51
C MET A 896 2.56 0.23 59.98
N ALA A 897 3.26 1.28 60.44
CA ALA A 897 3.19 1.72 61.83
C ALA A 897 1.89 2.49 62.16
N VAL A 898 1.37 2.35 63.40
CA VAL A 898 0.14 3.01 63.91
C VAL A 898 0.32 4.53 64.10
N SER A 899 1.56 5.03 64.02
CA SER A 899 1.96 6.43 64.15
C SER A 899 2.23 7.05 62.78
N THR A 900 1.53 8.15 62.45
CA THR A 900 1.66 8.86 61.18
C THR A 900 3.09 9.33 60.90
N ASN A 901 3.86 9.71 61.94
CA ASN A 901 5.26 10.13 61.80
C ASN A 901 6.19 8.94 61.51
N LEU A 902 5.99 7.78 62.13
CA LEU A 902 6.83 6.60 61.86
C LEU A 902 6.54 6.00 60.47
N PHE A 903 5.29 6.13 60.02
CA PHE A 903 4.85 5.69 58.70
C PHE A 903 5.42 6.55 57.57
N VAL A 904 5.41 7.89 57.70
CA VAL A 904 6.03 8.79 56.73
C VAL A 904 7.54 8.55 56.63
N ARG A 905 8.22 8.34 57.77
CA ARG A 905 9.67 8.08 57.86
C ARG A 905 10.16 6.79 57.21
N ARG A 906 9.33 5.74 57.18
CA ARG A 906 9.66 4.44 56.57
C ARG A 906 9.22 4.35 55.11
N ILE A 907 8.55 5.39 54.61
CA ILE A 907 8.07 5.50 53.23
C ILE A 907 8.90 6.51 52.43
N SER A 908 9.34 7.61 53.05
CA SER A 908 10.44 8.46 52.57
C SER A 908 11.71 7.63 52.45
#